data_AF-A0A2V5XEN4-F1
#
_entry.id   AF-A0A2V5XEN4-F1
#
_cell.length_a   1.000
_cell.length_b   1.000
_cell.length_c   1.000
_cell.angle_alpha   90.00
_cell.angle_beta   90.00
_cell.angle_gamma   90.00
#
_symmetry.space_group_name_H-M   'P 1'
#
loop_
_entity.id
_entity.type
_entity.pdbx_description
1 polymer ?
#
loop_
_entity_poly.entity_id
_entity_poly.type
_entity_poly.pdbx_seq_one_letter_code
_entity_poly.pdbx_strand_id
1 'polypeptide(L)'
;MTKDLDLAKFLTQERHAVHLIGVAGSGMSGIAGLLLQLGHEVSGSDKLDSLETDRLQRLGLKFYQQHRAADARDAELVIYSSAIKKDNPILKSVQESGRRTVRRAEALAAIISAKRGILVAGMHGKTTTSAMTAHVLREGGLHPSHYVGAEIPILGTNAHWDARGEFFVAEGDESDGTIALFHPEHVLVLNIEEEHLDFYTDLAAIEKVFVQLIGQTTGQIFYCADDSNAARICRSRDRAISYGLTDNADYRGTDIELRDFTSVFCVYRRGEKLGEAVLNVPGEHNVRNALGVIALASELSVPFEKIAKSLMKFQHARRRFEIKYDSPRFLLVDDYGHHPTEVKATLKTAKSIERKRVLTMFQPHRYSRTKALRKEFGRAFDQADRVVITDVYGSNESPMPGITGQIIADEISAHGHRGVSYQPRLEWVHRDVGNMLESGDLVLSLGAGNIHEQLSTLAADLVIAEKLKEIVGEDGDVRLYEPLSKHTTLRVGGPAQFWVEPRNEAALSELIRFCRRENLPLFVIGRGSNLLVRDGGIRGVVVHPSGGDFDKIDIYRNEITAGVGAKLKEIAYAARGADLGGLEWMEGIPGAVGGALRMNAGAMGAQTFENVVRVRYLDSEGNGHDKDRSELEVHYRHFPLLEQNFAVSATFRGTPAAREQIESRLHESQEKRRTTQPIAKSAGCIFKNPEKCPAGKLVDELGLKNSAVGKARVSEVHGNFIVNDGGATATDMLELIERIKQTARTKRGIELETEVQIVGEPV
;
A
#
# COMPACT_ATOMS: atom_id res chain seq x y z
N MET A 1 4.82 23.00 43.75
CA MET A 1 4.94 22.51 45.14
C MET A 1 5.23 21.01 45.12
N THR A 2 6.41 20.62 44.67
CA THR A 2 6.79 19.21 44.37
C THR A 2 7.98 18.72 45.21
N LYS A 3 8.38 19.44 46.27
CA LYS A 3 9.70 19.24 46.89
C LYS A 3 9.83 18.10 47.91
N ASP A 4 8.75 17.45 48.34
CA ASP A 4 8.83 16.41 49.41
C ASP A 4 8.26 15.03 49.00
N LEU A 5 7.92 14.80 47.72
CA LEU A 5 7.54 13.46 47.29
C LEU A 5 8.75 12.74 46.69
N ASP A 6 9.19 11.68 47.35
CA ASP A 6 10.03 10.67 46.72
C ASP A 6 9.18 9.91 45.69
N LEU A 7 9.18 10.43 44.45
CA LEU A 7 8.36 9.90 43.36
C LEU A 7 8.77 8.46 43.00
N ALA A 8 10.05 8.12 43.14
CA ALA A 8 10.53 6.77 42.86
C ALA A 8 9.92 5.78 43.85
N LYS A 9 9.98 6.09 45.14
CA LYS A 9 9.32 5.28 46.18
C LYS A 9 7.82 5.17 45.94
N PHE A 10 7.14 6.31 45.69
CA PHE A 10 5.70 6.36 45.45
C PHE A 10 5.25 5.48 44.28
N LEU A 11 6.00 5.45 43.18
CA LEU A 11 5.63 4.71 41.96
C LEU A 11 6.09 3.26 41.92
N THR A 12 6.97 2.81 42.83
CA THR A 12 7.60 1.48 42.71
C THR A 12 7.54 0.63 43.97
N GLN A 13 7.24 1.22 45.13
CA GLN A 13 7.20 0.52 46.42
C GLN A 13 5.86 0.63 47.15
N GLU A 14 4.98 1.53 46.71
CA GLU A 14 3.69 1.82 47.34
C GLU A 14 2.54 1.60 46.34
N ARG A 15 1.32 1.36 46.83
CA ARG A 15 0.13 1.16 45.98
C ARG A 15 -0.78 2.38 46.06
N HIS A 16 -1.01 3.01 44.92
CA HIS A 16 -1.77 4.27 44.79
C HIS A 16 -2.72 4.26 43.60
N ALA A 17 -3.72 5.14 43.64
CA ALA A 17 -4.57 5.44 42.50
C ALA A 17 -3.90 6.46 41.57
N VAL A 18 -3.61 6.05 40.32
CA VAL A 18 -2.92 6.87 39.32
C VAL A 18 -3.79 7.04 38.08
N HIS A 19 -3.91 8.27 37.58
CA HIS A 19 -4.62 8.57 36.33
C HIS A 19 -3.68 9.06 35.24
N LEU A 20 -3.77 8.48 34.04
CA LEU A 20 -2.99 8.88 32.87
C LEU A 20 -3.85 9.63 31.85
N ILE A 21 -3.48 10.87 31.51
CA ILE A 21 -4.12 11.63 30.44
C ILE A 21 -3.38 11.38 29.12
N GLY A 22 -4.10 10.94 28.09
CA GLY A 22 -3.53 10.53 26.80
C GLY A 22 -2.99 9.10 26.84
N VAL A 23 -3.69 8.18 27.51
CA VAL A 23 -3.21 6.82 27.80
C VAL A 23 -3.05 5.94 26.54
N ALA A 24 -3.67 6.29 25.41
CA ALA A 24 -3.55 5.51 24.17
C ALA A 24 -2.22 5.75 23.43
N GLY A 25 -1.48 6.83 23.76
CA GLY A 25 -0.17 7.09 23.17
C GLY A 25 0.87 6.06 23.60
N SER A 26 1.75 5.62 22.69
CA SER A 26 2.71 4.52 22.93
C SER A 26 3.56 4.69 24.20
N GLY A 27 4.02 5.92 24.47
CA GLY A 27 4.79 6.18 25.68
C GLY A 27 3.95 6.15 26.98
N MET A 28 2.69 6.57 26.92
CA MET A 28 1.79 6.59 28.07
C MET A 28 1.23 5.20 28.39
N SER A 29 0.89 4.42 27.35
CA SER A 29 0.43 3.03 27.50
C SER A 29 1.49 2.15 28.16
N GLY A 30 2.77 2.38 27.84
CA GLY A 30 3.89 1.70 28.49
C GLY A 30 3.96 2.00 30.00
N ILE A 31 3.82 3.26 30.41
CA ILE A 31 3.80 3.65 31.83
C ILE A 31 2.59 3.04 32.54
N ALA A 32 1.40 3.09 31.92
CA ALA A 32 0.20 2.47 32.47
C ALA A 32 0.40 0.96 32.71
N GLY A 33 1.01 0.26 31.75
CA GLY A 33 1.35 -1.15 31.88
C GLY A 33 2.32 -1.45 33.03
N LEU A 34 3.37 -0.64 33.20
CA LEU A 34 4.32 -0.77 34.31
C LEU A 34 3.63 -0.55 35.66
N LEU A 35 2.80 0.48 35.78
CA LEU A 35 2.09 0.79 37.02
C LEU A 35 1.09 -0.31 37.41
N LEU A 36 0.39 -0.90 36.44
CA LEU A 36 -0.46 -2.08 36.68
C LEU A 36 0.36 -3.26 37.20
N GLN A 37 1.52 -3.54 36.61
CA GLN A 37 2.42 -4.62 37.04
C GLN A 37 3.04 -4.37 38.43
N LEU A 38 3.24 -3.10 38.78
CA LEU A 38 3.66 -2.64 40.12
C LEU A 38 2.50 -2.63 41.14
N GLY A 39 1.28 -2.95 40.71
CA GLY A 39 0.12 -3.14 41.59
C GLY A 39 -0.72 -1.89 41.86
N HIS A 40 -0.49 -0.79 41.15
CA HIS A 40 -1.29 0.44 41.27
C HIS A 40 -2.71 0.27 40.74
N GLU A 41 -3.62 1.12 41.22
CA GLU A 41 -4.94 1.27 40.63
C GLU A 41 -4.88 2.29 39.50
N VAL A 42 -4.89 1.80 38.26
CA VAL A 42 -4.61 2.63 37.10
C VAL A 42 -5.90 2.97 36.36
N SER A 43 -6.11 4.25 36.13
CA SER A 43 -7.14 4.77 35.23
C SER A 43 -6.51 5.64 34.15
N GLY A 44 -7.21 5.84 33.04
CA GLY A 44 -6.69 6.72 31.99
C GLY A 44 -7.76 7.22 31.04
N SER A 45 -7.49 8.37 30.42
CA SER A 45 -8.40 8.99 29.46
C SER A 45 -7.71 9.25 28.12
N ASP A 46 -8.41 9.00 27.02
CA ASP A 46 -7.98 9.36 25.67
C ASP A 46 -9.20 9.62 24.77
N LYS A 47 -9.04 10.34 23.66
CA LYS A 47 -10.12 10.55 22.68
C LYS A 47 -10.25 9.41 21.70
N LEU A 48 -9.18 8.64 21.50
CA LEU A 48 -9.11 7.52 20.59
C LEU A 48 -9.00 6.23 21.39
N ASP A 49 -9.70 5.19 20.95
CA ASP A 49 -9.45 3.82 21.36
C ASP A 49 -8.33 3.22 20.49
N SER A 50 -7.59 2.26 21.07
CA SER A 50 -6.53 1.54 20.38
C SER A 50 -6.45 0.09 20.86
N LEU A 51 -5.81 -0.78 20.07
CA LEU A 51 -5.52 -2.16 20.46
C LEU A 51 -4.79 -2.25 21.81
N GLU A 52 -3.92 -1.28 22.09
CA GLU A 52 -3.19 -1.21 23.37
C GLU A 52 -4.11 -0.82 24.52
N THR A 53 -5.04 0.11 24.34
CA THR A 53 -6.02 0.42 25.40
C THR A 53 -6.94 -0.77 25.67
N ASP A 54 -7.30 -1.55 24.67
CA ASP A 54 -8.07 -2.79 24.86
C ASP A 54 -7.29 -3.84 25.66
N ARG A 55 -6.00 -4.00 25.35
CA ARG A 55 -5.11 -4.90 26.10
C ARG A 55 -4.95 -4.46 27.55
N LEU A 56 -4.71 -3.16 27.79
CA LEU A 56 -4.55 -2.62 29.14
C LEU A 56 -5.84 -2.71 29.96
N GLN A 57 -7.01 -2.55 29.34
CA GLN A 57 -8.30 -2.78 30.02
C GLN A 57 -8.43 -4.22 30.53
N ARG A 58 -7.99 -5.21 29.74
CA ARG A 58 -7.94 -6.61 30.19
C ARG A 58 -6.97 -6.85 31.35
N LEU A 59 -5.96 -5.98 31.50
CA LEU A 59 -5.02 -5.99 32.62
C LEU A 59 -5.48 -5.16 33.84
N GLY A 60 -6.66 -4.53 33.77
CA GLY A 60 -7.25 -3.77 34.88
C GLY A 60 -7.22 -2.24 34.72
N LEU A 61 -6.83 -1.70 33.57
CA LEU A 61 -6.94 -0.26 33.29
C LEU A 61 -8.42 0.18 33.25
N LYS A 62 -8.78 1.17 34.07
CA LYS A 62 -10.07 1.86 33.93
C LYS A 62 -9.99 2.96 32.87
N PHE A 63 -10.42 2.65 31.65
CA PHE A 63 -10.32 3.56 30.50
C PHE A 63 -11.56 4.47 30.33
N TYR A 64 -11.34 5.71 29.90
CA TYR A 64 -12.37 6.68 29.57
C TYR A 64 -12.10 7.32 28.19
N GLN A 65 -13.07 7.26 27.28
CA GLN A 65 -12.94 7.75 25.90
C GLN A 65 -13.09 9.29 25.75
N GLN A 66 -12.97 10.02 26.85
CA GLN A 66 -13.07 11.49 26.90
C GLN A 66 -12.21 12.02 28.05
N HIS A 67 -11.88 13.31 28.02
CA HIS A 67 -11.25 13.97 29.16
C HIS A 67 -12.32 14.73 29.95
N ARG A 68 -12.82 14.18 31.05
CA ARG A 68 -13.75 14.88 31.96
C ARG A 68 -13.09 15.01 33.33
N ALA A 69 -13.29 16.14 34.01
CA ALA A 69 -12.73 16.37 35.35
C ALA A 69 -13.07 15.24 36.36
N ALA A 70 -14.24 14.62 36.22
CA ALA A 70 -14.68 13.52 37.07
C ALA A 70 -13.89 12.21 36.85
N ASP A 71 -13.26 12.02 35.68
CA ASP A 71 -12.60 10.75 35.31
C ASP A 71 -11.35 10.48 36.16
N ALA A 72 -10.71 11.54 36.66
CA ALA A 72 -9.53 11.46 37.52
C ALA A 72 -9.85 11.75 39.00
N ARG A 73 -11.11 11.82 39.43
CA ARG A 73 -11.51 12.29 40.77
C ARG A 73 -10.78 11.57 41.91
N ASP A 74 -10.69 10.25 41.81
CA ASP A 74 -10.14 9.39 42.86
C ASP A 74 -8.62 9.20 42.75
N ALA A 75 -7.97 9.82 41.75
CA ALA A 75 -6.54 9.69 41.54
C ALA A 75 -5.73 10.56 42.51
N GLU A 76 -4.73 9.94 43.14
CA GLU A 76 -3.76 10.59 44.01
C GLU A 76 -2.65 11.29 43.19
N LEU A 77 -2.36 10.75 42.00
CA LEU A 77 -1.39 11.27 41.05
C LEU A 77 -1.96 11.28 39.63
N VAL A 78 -1.72 12.38 38.91
CA VAL A 78 -2.05 12.47 37.48
C VAL A 78 -0.80 12.59 36.62
N ILE A 79 -0.62 11.65 35.71
CA ILE A 79 0.49 11.62 34.74
C ILE A 79 -0.04 12.09 33.39
N TYR A 80 0.69 12.97 32.71
CA TYR A 80 0.30 13.50 31.41
C TYR A 80 1.49 13.63 30.46
N SER A 81 1.23 13.51 29.15
CA SER A 81 2.23 13.69 28.10
C SER A 81 2.38 15.15 27.66
N SER A 82 3.44 15.45 26.90
CA SER A 82 3.67 16.76 26.30
C SER A 82 2.58 17.20 25.31
N ALA A 83 1.81 16.25 24.77
CA ALA A 83 0.69 16.53 23.86
C ALA A 83 -0.55 17.10 24.57
N ILE A 84 -0.64 16.99 25.90
CA ILE A 84 -1.78 17.47 26.68
C ILE A 84 -1.65 18.98 26.91
N LYS A 85 -2.61 19.75 26.37
CA LYS A 85 -2.69 21.20 26.55
C LYS A 85 -3.03 21.56 28.00
N LYS A 86 -2.53 22.71 28.46
CA LYS A 86 -2.77 23.23 29.82
C LYS A 86 -4.23 23.48 30.16
N ASP A 87 -5.09 23.67 29.15
CA ASP A 87 -6.52 23.90 29.32
C ASP A 87 -7.34 22.61 29.47
N ASN A 88 -6.68 21.43 29.45
CA ASN A 88 -7.34 20.15 29.65
C ASN A 88 -8.16 20.14 30.97
N PRO A 89 -9.43 19.70 30.92
CA PRO A 89 -10.33 19.78 32.06
C PRO A 89 -9.86 18.97 33.28
N ILE A 90 -9.13 17.88 33.08
CA ILE A 90 -8.56 17.09 34.18
C ILE A 90 -7.43 17.88 34.85
N LEU A 91 -6.51 18.45 34.06
CA LEU A 91 -5.40 19.24 34.60
C LEU A 91 -5.90 20.47 35.38
N LYS A 92 -6.92 21.17 34.88
CA LYS A 92 -7.56 22.28 35.61
C LYS A 92 -8.16 21.82 36.94
N SER A 93 -8.93 20.73 36.92
CA SER A 93 -9.54 20.18 38.14
C SER A 93 -8.49 19.75 39.17
N VAL A 94 -7.37 19.18 38.73
CA VAL A 94 -6.26 18.79 39.61
C VAL A 94 -5.60 20.02 40.23
N GLN A 95 -5.39 21.08 39.45
CA GLN A 95 -4.85 22.34 39.93
C GLN A 95 -5.77 23.00 40.99
N GLU A 96 -7.09 22.99 40.78
CA GLU A 96 -8.08 23.54 41.72
C GLU A 96 -8.18 22.75 43.03
N SER A 97 -7.95 21.44 42.98
CA SER A 97 -8.06 20.53 44.13
C SER A 97 -6.74 20.29 44.86
N GLY A 98 -5.63 20.87 44.39
CA GLY A 98 -4.30 20.68 44.98
C GLY A 98 -3.71 19.27 44.82
N ARG A 99 -4.31 18.43 43.97
CA ARG A 99 -3.81 17.09 43.65
C ARG A 99 -2.54 17.18 42.80
N ARG A 100 -1.73 16.12 42.80
CA ARG A 100 -0.38 16.14 42.24
C ARG A 100 -0.40 15.79 40.75
N THR A 101 0.43 16.48 39.97
CA THR A 101 0.70 16.16 38.57
C THR A 101 2.18 15.90 38.36
N VAL A 102 2.49 14.97 37.46
CA VAL A 102 3.85 14.72 36.95
C VAL A 102 3.80 14.53 35.43
N ARG A 103 4.88 14.93 34.76
CA ARG A 103 5.04 14.66 33.33
C ARG A 103 5.42 13.20 33.11
N ARG A 104 5.07 12.67 31.93
CA ARG A 104 5.46 11.34 31.44
C ARG A 104 6.93 11.02 31.74
N ALA A 105 7.86 11.90 31.36
CA ALA A 105 9.28 11.64 31.51
C ALA A 105 9.76 11.63 32.96
N GLU A 106 9.17 12.46 33.83
CA GLU A 106 9.46 12.46 35.28
C GLU A 106 9.01 11.15 35.92
N ALA A 107 7.81 10.67 35.56
CA ALA A 107 7.30 9.39 36.03
C ALA A 107 8.17 8.22 35.55
N LEU A 108 8.58 8.22 34.27
CA LEU A 108 9.45 7.20 33.72
C LEU A 108 10.83 7.19 34.40
N ALA A 109 11.44 8.37 34.59
CA ALA A 109 12.72 8.49 35.27
C ALA A 109 12.66 7.95 36.70
N ALA A 110 11.58 8.25 37.42
CA ALA A 110 11.34 7.74 38.78
C ALA A 110 11.13 6.21 38.83
N ILE A 111 10.45 5.62 37.83
CA ILE A 111 10.28 4.17 37.74
C ILE A 111 11.62 3.48 37.43
N ILE A 112 12.41 4.04 36.50
CA ILE A 112 13.72 3.48 36.14
C ILE A 112 14.69 3.54 37.31
N SER A 113 14.68 4.62 38.10
CA SER A 113 15.61 4.80 39.23
C SER A 113 15.43 3.78 40.36
N ALA A 114 14.33 3.01 40.38
CA ALA A 114 14.15 1.91 41.31
C ALA A 114 15.00 0.67 40.97
N LYS A 115 15.69 0.68 39.81
CA LYS A 115 16.53 -0.40 39.31
C LYS A 115 17.83 0.15 38.71
N ARG A 116 18.75 -0.76 38.35
CA ARG A 116 20.01 -0.46 37.66
C ARG A 116 19.70 -0.06 36.21
N GLY A 117 19.62 1.25 35.96
CA GLY A 117 19.18 1.79 34.68
C GLY A 117 20.19 1.62 33.55
N ILE A 118 19.73 1.14 32.41
CA ILE A 118 20.46 1.08 31.13
C ILE A 118 19.69 1.96 30.15
N LEU A 119 20.27 3.09 29.75
CA LEU A 119 19.63 4.03 28.84
C LEU A 119 20.23 3.94 27.44
N VAL A 120 19.38 3.81 26.42
CA VAL A 120 19.79 3.87 25.01
C VAL A 120 19.43 5.23 24.43
N ALA A 121 20.44 5.97 23.96
CA ALA A 121 20.31 7.36 23.55
C ALA A 121 20.91 7.59 22.14
N GLY A 122 20.30 8.48 21.37
CA GLY A 122 20.79 8.88 20.05
C GLY A 122 19.65 9.32 19.14
N MET A 123 19.94 9.99 18.03
CA MET A 123 18.92 10.48 17.10
C MET A 123 18.17 9.34 16.41
N HIS A 124 18.92 8.32 15.98
CA HIS A 124 18.38 7.21 15.20
C HIS A 124 18.72 5.84 15.84
N GLY A 125 17.86 4.85 15.61
CA GLY A 125 18.10 3.46 16.03
C GLY A 125 17.73 3.11 17.46
N LYS A 126 17.29 4.07 18.28
CA LYS A 126 17.01 3.89 19.72
C LYS A 126 16.08 2.71 20.02
N THR A 127 14.90 2.69 19.42
CA THR A 127 13.87 1.65 19.64
C THR A 127 14.37 0.25 19.29
N THR A 128 15.09 0.12 18.17
CA THR A 128 15.67 -1.17 17.75
C THR A 128 16.72 -1.62 18.76
N THR A 129 17.62 -0.71 19.16
CA THR A 129 18.74 -1.06 20.05
C THR A 129 18.30 -1.29 21.50
N SER A 130 17.34 -0.51 22.03
CA SER A 130 16.77 -0.73 23.36
C SER A 130 16.05 -2.06 23.45
N ALA A 131 15.32 -2.44 22.41
CA ALA A 131 14.66 -3.73 22.36
C ALA A 131 15.63 -4.90 22.20
N MET A 132 16.64 -4.75 21.35
CA MET A 132 17.71 -5.74 21.20
C MET A 132 18.46 -5.94 22.51
N THR A 133 18.74 -4.84 23.23
CA THR A 133 19.34 -4.88 24.57
C THR A 133 18.46 -5.65 25.55
N ALA A 134 17.18 -5.30 25.65
CA ALA A 134 16.24 -5.98 26.55
C ALA A 134 16.13 -7.49 26.23
N HIS A 135 16.11 -7.86 24.94
CA HIS A 135 16.05 -9.24 24.50
C HIS A 135 17.33 -10.02 24.85
N VAL A 136 18.50 -9.50 24.47
CA VAL A 136 19.80 -10.14 24.70
C VAL A 136 20.06 -10.35 26.20
N LEU A 137 19.80 -9.35 27.04
CA LEU A 137 20.00 -9.46 28.49
C LEU A 137 19.00 -10.45 29.12
N ARG A 138 17.77 -10.55 28.58
CA ARG A 138 16.77 -11.54 29.02
C ARG A 138 17.21 -12.97 28.73
N GLU A 139 17.61 -13.26 27.48
CA GLU A 139 18.14 -14.58 27.08
C GLU A 139 19.48 -14.89 27.77
N GLY A 140 20.25 -13.84 28.12
CA GLY A 140 21.45 -13.93 28.94
C GLY A 140 21.19 -14.39 30.38
N GLY A 141 19.96 -14.27 30.87
CA GLY A 141 19.53 -14.65 32.22
C GLY A 141 19.48 -13.49 33.22
N LEU A 142 19.61 -12.23 32.77
CA LEU A 142 19.57 -11.06 33.65
C LEU A 142 18.15 -10.51 33.88
N HIS A 143 17.16 -10.99 33.13
CA HIS A 143 15.73 -10.68 33.30
C HIS A 143 15.41 -9.18 33.47
N PRO A 144 15.87 -8.29 32.55
CA PRO A 144 15.68 -6.86 32.73
C PRO A 144 14.19 -6.48 32.65
N SER A 145 13.81 -5.47 33.44
CA SER A 145 12.64 -4.65 33.09
C SER A 145 12.95 -3.84 31.83
N HIS A 146 11.93 -3.45 31.06
CA HIS A 146 12.15 -2.62 29.88
C HIS A 146 11.04 -1.59 29.63
N TYR A 147 11.42 -0.50 28.94
CA TYR A 147 10.52 0.49 28.36
C TYR A 147 11.07 0.93 26.99
N VAL A 148 10.32 0.61 25.94
CA VAL A 148 10.67 0.84 24.53
C VAL A 148 9.56 1.63 23.86
N GLY A 149 9.89 2.55 22.95
CA GLY A 149 8.95 3.48 22.31
C GLY A 149 7.92 2.83 21.37
N ALA A 150 8.11 1.55 21.01
CA ALA A 150 7.21 0.78 20.16
C ALA A 150 7.09 -0.68 20.64
N GLU A 151 6.03 -1.35 20.22
CA GLU A 151 5.86 -2.79 20.43
C GLU A 151 6.84 -3.57 19.53
N ILE A 152 7.63 -4.45 20.15
CA ILE A 152 8.48 -5.39 19.43
C ILE A 152 7.95 -6.80 19.72
N PRO A 153 7.59 -7.60 18.69
CA PRO A 153 6.97 -8.91 18.88
C PRO A 153 7.73 -9.82 19.85
N ILE A 154 9.06 -9.83 19.77
CA ILE A 154 9.90 -10.69 20.62
C ILE A 154 9.90 -10.30 22.11
N LEU A 155 9.56 -9.04 22.42
CA LEU A 155 9.42 -8.56 23.79
C LEU A 155 8.01 -8.77 24.34
N GLY A 156 7.02 -8.97 23.48
CA GLY A 156 5.61 -9.14 23.79
C GLY A 156 4.87 -7.83 24.13
N THR A 157 5.51 -6.92 24.86
CA THR A 157 4.97 -5.59 25.18
C THR A 157 6.04 -4.52 25.06
N ASN A 158 5.64 -3.28 24.80
CA ASN A 158 6.55 -2.13 24.75
C ASN A 158 7.16 -1.78 26.12
N ALA A 159 6.50 -2.12 27.23
CA ALA A 159 7.04 -2.00 28.57
C ALA A 159 6.71 -3.23 29.44
N HIS A 160 7.64 -3.59 30.32
CA HIS A 160 7.49 -4.70 31.26
C HIS A 160 8.34 -4.51 32.52
N TRP A 161 7.76 -4.81 33.67
CA TRP A 161 8.40 -4.89 34.96
C TRP A 161 8.63 -6.36 35.33
N ASP A 162 9.89 -6.80 35.36
CA ASP A 162 10.25 -8.16 35.80
C ASP A 162 10.83 -8.11 37.21
N ALA A 163 10.13 -8.63 38.21
CA ALA A 163 10.58 -8.58 39.60
C ALA A 163 11.88 -9.37 39.87
N ARG A 164 12.33 -10.24 38.96
CA ARG A 164 13.51 -11.12 39.16
C ARG A 164 14.83 -10.45 38.81
N GLY A 165 14.82 -9.45 37.93
CA GLY A 165 16.05 -8.80 37.46
C GLY A 165 16.31 -7.44 38.09
N GLU A 166 17.58 -7.09 38.20
CA GLU A 166 18.01 -5.81 38.78
C GLU A 166 18.08 -4.68 37.76
N PHE A 167 18.16 -4.99 36.47
CA PHE A 167 18.33 -4.01 35.40
C PHE A 167 17.01 -3.49 34.86
N PHE A 168 17.03 -2.24 34.38
CA PHE A 168 15.94 -1.63 33.65
C PHE A 168 16.47 -1.00 32.36
N VAL A 169 16.08 -1.54 31.21
CA VAL A 169 16.45 -1.00 29.89
C VAL A 169 15.42 0.02 29.44
N ALA A 170 15.85 1.24 29.12
CA ALA A 170 14.94 2.29 28.65
C ALA A 170 15.46 2.95 27.39
N GLU A 171 14.53 3.27 26.49
CA GLU A 171 14.74 4.20 25.40
C GLU A 171 14.76 5.65 25.94
N GLY A 172 15.85 6.38 25.67
CA GLY A 172 15.99 7.79 26.03
C GLY A 172 15.44 8.68 24.93
N ASP A 173 14.51 9.57 25.28
CA ASP A 173 13.88 10.53 24.37
C ASP A 173 14.55 11.89 24.51
N GLU A 174 15.34 12.26 23.51
CA GLU A 174 16.03 13.55 23.47
C GLU A 174 15.15 14.69 22.95
N SER A 175 14.03 14.41 22.28
CA SER A 175 13.30 15.41 21.49
C SER A 175 12.78 16.64 22.25
N ASP A 176 12.57 16.51 23.56
CA ASP A 176 12.09 17.57 24.45
C ASP A 176 13.04 17.85 25.63
N GLY A 177 14.30 17.39 25.53
CA GLY A 177 15.33 17.55 26.55
C GLY A 177 15.13 16.70 27.81
N THR A 178 14.11 15.84 27.84
CA THR A 178 13.80 15.05 29.04
C THR A 178 14.81 13.95 29.33
N ILE A 179 15.66 13.60 28.36
CA ILE A 179 16.77 12.67 28.57
C ILE A 179 17.73 13.11 29.70
N ALA A 180 17.79 14.41 30.02
CA ALA A 180 18.56 14.96 31.13
C ALA A 180 18.00 14.63 32.53
N LEU A 181 16.79 14.06 32.61
CA LEU A 181 16.15 13.66 33.88
C LEU A 181 16.65 12.30 34.38
N PHE A 182 17.24 11.48 33.50
CA PHE A 182 17.68 10.14 33.84
C PHE A 182 19.04 10.14 34.53
N HIS A 183 19.22 9.22 35.47
CA HIS A 183 20.49 8.95 36.16
C HIS A 183 20.84 7.47 36.00
N PRO A 184 21.22 7.02 34.78
CA PRO A 184 21.43 5.61 34.51
C PRO A 184 22.74 5.09 35.11
N GLU A 185 22.81 3.78 35.32
CA GLU A 185 24.09 3.11 35.59
C GLU A 185 24.89 2.98 34.28
N HIS A 186 24.27 2.55 33.19
CA HIS A 186 24.93 2.43 31.90
C HIS A 186 24.20 3.23 30.83
N VAL A 187 24.95 3.82 29.90
CA VAL A 187 24.39 4.50 28.73
C VAL A 187 24.99 3.96 27.44
N LEU A 188 24.14 3.78 26.42
CA LEU A 188 24.52 3.38 25.06
C LEU A 188 24.20 4.54 24.11
N VAL A 189 25.23 5.25 23.63
CA VAL A 189 25.12 6.42 22.76
C VAL A 189 25.33 6.02 21.30
N LEU A 190 24.25 6.05 20.51
CA LEU A 190 24.22 5.54 19.14
C LEU A 190 24.80 6.51 18.11
N ASN A 191 24.34 7.75 18.13
CA ASN A 191 24.69 8.82 17.18
C ASN A 191 24.20 10.18 17.74
N ILE A 192 24.81 11.28 17.28
CA ILE A 192 24.42 12.64 17.65
C ILE A 192 24.43 13.52 16.40
N GLU A 193 23.26 13.91 15.93
CA GLU A 193 23.03 14.68 14.70
C GLU A 193 22.08 15.86 14.95
N GLU A 194 21.99 16.80 14.01
CA GLU A 194 21.01 17.89 14.07
C GLU A 194 19.59 17.37 13.81
N GLU A 195 18.85 17.10 14.88
CA GLU A 195 17.43 16.72 14.84
C GLU A 195 16.65 17.51 15.92
N HIS A 196 15.32 17.56 15.80
CA HIS A 196 14.44 18.27 16.74
C HIS A 196 14.75 19.77 16.88
N LEU A 197 15.09 20.45 15.78
CA LEU A 197 15.36 21.90 15.72
C LEU A 197 14.13 22.79 16.01
N ASP A 198 12.96 22.18 16.19
CA ASP A 198 11.78 22.82 16.76
C ASP A 198 11.90 23.04 18.28
N PHE A 199 12.76 22.26 18.95
CA PHE A 199 13.08 22.39 20.36
C PHE A 199 14.52 22.90 20.60
N TYR A 200 15.49 22.34 19.88
CA TYR A 200 16.90 22.71 19.98
C TYR A 200 17.27 23.84 19.02
N THR A 201 18.15 24.74 19.47
CA THR A 201 18.62 25.84 18.60
C THR A 201 19.60 25.36 17.54
N ASP A 202 20.50 24.47 17.92
CA ASP A 202 21.58 23.95 17.07
C ASP A 202 22.15 22.64 17.67
N LEU A 203 23.13 22.05 16.97
CA LEU A 203 23.86 20.88 17.44
C LEU A 203 24.51 21.10 18.82
N ALA A 204 25.04 22.30 19.11
CA ALA A 204 25.68 22.58 20.39
C ALA A 204 24.70 22.47 21.57
N ALA A 205 23.45 22.90 21.39
CA ALA A 205 22.38 22.73 22.38
C ALA A 205 22.07 21.25 22.64
N ILE A 206 22.04 20.43 21.58
CA ILE A 206 21.85 18.98 21.66
C ILE A 206 23.00 18.34 22.43
N GLU A 207 24.24 18.64 22.04
CA GLU A 207 25.44 18.08 22.67
C GLU A 207 25.50 18.37 24.16
N LYS A 208 25.05 19.56 24.59
CA LYS A 208 24.98 19.93 26.00
C LYS A 208 24.10 18.98 26.81
N VAL A 209 22.98 18.55 26.24
CA VAL A 209 22.07 17.59 26.89
C VAL A 209 22.71 16.20 26.97
N PHE A 210 23.39 15.74 25.93
CA PHE A 210 24.14 14.48 25.97
C PHE A 210 25.30 14.53 26.96
N VAL A 211 26.06 15.63 27.01
CA VAL A 211 27.15 15.85 27.97
C VAL A 211 26.62 15.77 29.41
N GLN A 212 25.43 16.30 29.67
CA GLN A 212 24.77 16.22 30.97
C GLN A 212 24.41 14.78 31.33
N LEU A 213 23.72 14.06 30.44
CA LEU A 213 23.36 12.65 30.62
C LEU A 213 24.60 11.78 30.91
N ILE A 214 25.66 11.96 30.13
CA ILE A 214 26.93 11.24 30.30
C ILE A 214 27.54 11.56 31.67
N GLY A 215 27.46 12.81 32.12
CA GLY A 215 27.91 13.22 33.45
C GLY A 215 27.06 12.66 34.60
N GLN A 216 25.79 12.31 34.35
CA GLN A 216 24.89 11.66 35.30
C GLN A 216 25.02 10.14 35.31
N THR A 217 25.80 9.55 34.40
CA THR A 217 25.98 8.10 34.29
C THR A 217 27.01 7.62 35.32
N THR A 218 26.65 6.63 36.13
CA THR A 218 27.52 6.15 37.24
C THR A 218 28.41 4.97 36.88
N GLY A 219 28.06 4.18 35.86
CA GLY A 219 28.76 2.99 35.39
C GLY A 219 29.51 3.21 34.08
N GLN A 220 29.27 2.37 33.08
CA GLN A 220 29.99 2.39 31.78
C GLN A 220 29.24 3.20 30.73
N ILE A 221 30.01 3.87 29.87
CA ILE A 221 29.50 4.67 28.74
C ILE A 221 29.89 3.97 27.45
N PHE A 222 28.92 3.41 26.74
CA PHE A 222 29.15 2.78 25.45
C PHE A 222 28.84 3.78 24.34
N TYR A 223 29.73 3.93 23.35
CA TYR A 223 29.53 4.91 22.28
C TYR A 223 29.99 4.39 20.92
N CYS A 224 29.26 4.78 19.88
CA CYS A 224 29.62 4.47 18.50
C CYS A 224 30.86 5.29 18.09
N ALA A 225 31.97 4.61 17.79
CA ALA A 225 33.21 5.22 17.30
C ALA A 225 33.09 5.73 15.85
N ASP A 226 32.13 5.21 15.10
CA ASP A 226 31.88 5.59 13.71
C ASP A 226 31.12 6.93 13.60
N ASP A 227 30.48 7.38 14.69
CA ASP A 227 29.85 8.69 14.80
C ASP A 227 30.82 9.71 15.41
N SER A 228 31.15 10.77 14.65
CA SER A 228 32.16 11.74 15.06
C SER A 228 31.77 12.55 16.30
N ASN A 229 30.48 12.81 16.51
CA ASN A 229 29.99 13.62 17.62
C ASN A 229 29.94 12.81 18.92
N ALA A 230 29.39 11.60 18.87
CA ALA A 230 29.42 10.64 19.96
C ALA A 230 30.86 10.33 20.38
N ALA A 231 31.75 10.05 19.42
CA ALA A 231 33.16 9.81 19.69
C ALA A 231 33.84 11.02 20.36
N ARG A 232 33.61 12.24 19.88
CA ARG A 232 34.20 13.46 20.46
C ARG A 232 33.76 13.68 21.91
N ILE A 233 32.50 13.41 22.23
CA ILE A 233 31.93 13.71 23.55
C ILE A 233 32.24 12.62 24.58
N CYS A 234 32.32 11.35 24.14
CA CYS A 234 32.46 10.21 25.04
C CYS A 234 33.89 9.73 25.24
N ARG A 235 34.78 9.85 24.23
CA ARG A 235 36.11 9.21 24.24
C ARG A 235 37.00 9.57 25.43
N SER A 236 36.91 10.81 25.92
CA SER A 236 37.73 11.30 27.04
C SER A 236 37.16 10.96 28.42
N ARG A 237 36.02 10.29 28.49
CA ARG A 237 35.36 9.94 29.76
C ARG A 237 35.95 8.67 30.34
N ASP A 238 36.08 8.65 31.66
CA ASP A 238 36.41 7.43 32.39
C ASP A 238 35.33 6.38 32.13
N ARG A 239 35.74 5.10 31.96
CA ARG A 239 34.83 3.96 31.70
C ARG A 239 34.08 4.03 30.37
N ALA A 240 34.55 4.85 29.43
CA ALA A 240 34.04 4.85 28.06
C ALA A 240 34.53 3.61 27.30
N ILE A 241 33.61 2.95 26.59
CA ILE A 241 33.87 1.77 25.76
C ILE A 241 33.34 2.06 24.36
N SER A 242 34.24 2.00 23.39
CA SER A 242 33.91 2.27 22.00
C SER A 242 33.41 1.03 21.27
N TYR A 243 32.43 1.17 20.39
CA TYR A 243 32.01 0.12 19.47
C TYR A 243 31.87 0.68 18.05
N GLY A 244 31.99 -0.17 17.03
CA GLY A 244 31.79 0.26 15.65
C GLY A 244 32.53 -0.62 14.64
N LEU A 245 32.72 -0.09 13.45
CA LEU A 245 33.40 -0.77 12.34
C LEU A 245 34.84 -0.27 12.15
N THR A 246 35.17 0.88 12.75
CA THR A 246 36.51 1.46 12.75
C THR A 246 37.54 0.58 13.46
N ASP A 247 38.80 0.64 13.01
CA ASP A 247 39.91 -0.19 13.54
C ASP A 247 40.20 0.06 15.03
N ASN A 248 39.88 1.25 15.54
CA ASN A 248 40.20 1.68 16.90
C ASN A 248 39.06 1.44 17.91
N ALA A 249 37.97 0.78 17.50
CA ALA A 249 36.87 0.47 18.42
C ALA A 249 37.25 -0.68 19.38
N ASP A 250 36.86 -0.56 20.66
CA ASP A 250 37.04 -1.64 21.65
C ASP A 250 36.24 -2.87 21.25
N TYR A 251 35.02 -2.68 20.72
CA TYR A 251 34.21 -3.73 20.12
C TYR A 251 34.04 -3.46 18.63
N ARG A 252 34.65 -4.31 17.80
CA ARG A 252 34.75 -4.08 16.36
C ARG A 252 34.00 -5.15 15.56
N GLY A 253 33.20 -4.71 14.59
CA GLY A 253 32.64 -5.56 13.53
C GLY A 253 33.49 -5.58 12.27
N THR A 254 33.63 -6.74 11.65
CA THR A 254 34.36 -6.96 10.38
C THR A 254 33.63 -7.99 9.53
N ASP A 255 34.04 -8.14 8.27
CA ASP A 255 33.54 -9.16 7.35
C ASP A 255 31.99 -9.18 7.27
N ILE A 256 31.40 -7.99 7.09
CA ILE A 256 29.94 -7.83 7.06
C ILE A 256 29.41 -8.31 5.73
N GLU A 257 28.56 -9.33 5.78
CA GLU A 257 27.87 -9.88 4.63
C GLU A 257 26.36 -9.89 4.86
N LEU A 258 25.59 -9.59 3.82
CA LEU A 258 24.15 -9.77 3.81
C LEU A 258 23.83 -11.14 3.22
N ARG A 259 23.24 -12.05 4.00
CA ARG A 259 22.82 -13.39 3.56
C ARG A 259 21.36 -13.60 3.93
N ASP A 260 20.49 -13.85 2.96
CA ASP A 260 19.05 -14.11 3.18
C ASP A 260 18.37 -13.09 4.12
N PHE A 261 18.60 -11.78 3.89
CA PHE A 261 18.12 -10.67 4.74
C PHE A 261 18.68 -10.64 6.18
N THR A 262 19.64 -11.48 6.49
CA THR A 262 20.39 -11.45 7.75
C THR A 262 21.75 -10.80 7.54
N SER A 263 22.25 -10.08 8.54
CA SER A 263 23.61 -9.56 8.55
C SER A 263 24.52 -10.50 9.34
N VAL A 264 25.54 -11.03 8.66
CA VAL A 264 26.57 -11.89 9.24
C VAL A 264 27.84 -11.06 9.38
N PHE A 265 28.50 -11.10 10.55
CA PHE A 265 29.72 -10.34 10.80
C PHE A 265 30.59 -10.96 11.90
N CYS A 266 31.91 -10.76 11.81
CA CYS A 266 32.86 -11.16 12.84
C CYS A 266 33.03 -10.07 13.90
N VAL A 267 33.04 -10.45 15.17
CA VAL A 267 33.16 -9.55 16.32
C VAL A 267 34.50 -9.73 17.02
N TYR A 268 35.17 -8.61 17.29
CA TYR A 268 36.41 -8.54 18.06
C TYR A 268 36.24 -7.67 19.30
N ARG A 269 36.88 -8.04 20.40
CA ARG A 269 37.00 -7.25 21.64
C ARG A 269 38.47 -6.94 21.88
N ARG A 270 38.85 -5.66 21.78
CA ARG A 270 40.22 -5.15 21.99
C ARG A 270 41.29 -5.97 21.23
N GLY A 271 40.97 -6.34 20.00
CA GLY A 271 41.84 -7.13 19.13
C GLY A 271 41.65 -8.65 19.22
N GLU A 272 40.96 -9.18 20.23
CA GLU A 272 40.68 -10.60 20.36
C GLU A 272 39.37 -10.98 19.65
N LYS A 273 39.39 -12.02 18.80
CA LYS A 273 38.19 -12.49 18.10
C LYS A 273 37.25 -13.19 19.09
N LEU A 274 36.03 -12.67 19.25
CA LEU A 274 34.97 -13.33 20.02
C LEU A 274 34.28 -14.42 19.21
N GLY A 275 34.01 -14.15 17.93
CA GLY A 275 33.36 -15.10 17.03
C GLY A 275 32.51 -14.42 15.96
N GLU A 276 31.68 -15.21 15.31
CA GLU A 276 30.71 -14.74 14.31
C GLU A 276 29.36 -14.45 14.98
N ALA A 277 28.72 -13.36 14.60
CA ALA A 277 27.36 -13.03 14.97
C ALA A 277 26.47 -12.98 13.72
N VAL A 278 25.26 -13.53 13.85
CA VAL A 278 24.21 -13.44 12.83
C VAL A 278 23.09 -12.61 13.42
N LEU A 279 22.77 -11.51 12.76
CA LEU A 279 21.66 -10.64 13.11
C LEU A 279 20.55 -10.82 12.08
N ASN A 280 19.37 -11.25 12.52
CA ASN A 280 18.22 -11.50 11.64
C ASN A 280 17.48 -10.20 11.22
N VAL A 281 18.28 -9.16 10.97
CA VAL A 281 17.89 -7.80 10.67
C VAL A 281 18.95 -7.24 9.70
N PRO A 282 18.57 -6.82 8.48
CA PRO A 282 19.52 -6.37 7.48
C PRO A 282 20.07 -4.97 7.76
N GLY A 283 21.27 -4.70 7.25
CA GLY A 283 21.83 -3.35 7.11
C GLY A 283 22.95 -3.03 8.08
N GLU A 284 23.97 -2.34 7.58
CA GLU A 284 25.19 -1.98 8.33
C GLU A 284 24.90 -1.14 9.59
N HIS A 285 23.90 -0.26 9.54
CA HIS A 285 23.47 0.53 10.70
C HIS A 285 22.95 -0.37 11.84
N ASN A 286 22.28 -1.47 11.52
CA ASN A 286 21.83 -2.43 12.52
C ASN A 286 22.97 -3.30 13.04
N VAL A 287 23.98 -3.58 12.22
CA VAL A 287 25.24 -4.20 12.69
C VAL A 287 25.92 -3.31 13.73
N ARG A 288 26.02 -2.00 13.49
CA ARG A 288 26.55 -1.04 14.49
C ARG A 288 25.75 -1.04 15.78
N ASN A 289 24.42 -1.01 15.67
CA ASN A 289 23.53 -1.11 16.84
C ASN A 289 23.77 -2.41 17.62
N ALA A 290 23.86 -3.54 16.93
CA ALA A 290 24.13 -4.84 17.53
C ALA A 290 25.51 -4.91 18.20
N LEU A 291 26.55 -4.30 17.62
CA LEU A 291 27.86 -4.19 18.25
C LEU A 291 27.81 -3.43 19.58
N GLY A 292 27.01 -2.36 19.66
CA GLY A 292 26.75 -1.68 20.93
C GLY A 292 26.10 -2.61 21.96
N VAL A 293 25.09 -3.38 21.56
CA VAL A 293 24.44 -4.36 22.45
C VAL A 293 25.39 -5.47 22.88
N ILE A 294 26.22 -5.98 21.96
CA ILE A 294 27.24 -6.99 22.25
C ILE A 294 28.24 -6.45 23.26
N ALA A 295 28.73 -5.21 23.08
CA ALA A 295 29.64 -4.57 24.00
C ALA A 295 29.03 -4.48 25.41
N LEU A 296 27.82 -3.93 25.53
CA LEU A 296 27.11 -3.80 26.79
C LEU A 296 26.88 -5.16 27.48
N ALA A 297 26.32 -6.13 26.76
CA ALA A 297 26.02 -7.45 27.32
C ALA A 297 27.29 -8.22 27.73
N SER A 298 28.38 -8.08 26.96
CA SER A 298 29.67 -8.71 27.28
C SER A 298 30.29 -8.13 28.55
N GLU A 299 30.22 -6.80 28.75
CA GLU A 299 30.70 -6.16 29.99
C GLU A 299 29.82 -6.49 31.20
N LEU A 300 28.53 -6.77 30.97
CA LEU A 300 27.62 -7.34 31.97
C LEU A 300 27.79 -8.86 32.15
N SER A 301 28.89 -9.43 31.64
CA SER A 301 29.27 -10.84 31.79
C SER A 301 28.31 -11.85 31.16
N VAL A 302 27.55 -11.45 30.13
CA VAL A 302 26.79 -12.39 29.31
C VAL A 302 27.74 -13.08 28.31
N PRO A 303 27.81 -14.42 28.27
CA PRO A 303 28.67 -15.14 27.33
C PRO A 303 28.35 -14.82 25.87
N PHE A 304 29.38 -14.65 25.03
CA PHE A 304 29.22 -14.26 23.61
C PHE A 304 28.32 -15.24 22.84
N GLU A 305 28.39 -16.54 23.12
CA GLU A 305 27.57 -17.55 22.47
C GLU A 305 26.07 -17.36 22.75
N LYS A 306 25.71 -16.89 23.95
CA LYS A 306 24.33 -16.54 24.28
C LYS A 306 23.91 -15.26 23.58
N ILE A 307 24.80 -14.26 23.53
CA ILE A 307 24.53 -13.00 22.82
C ILE A 307 24.26 -13.29 21.33
N ALA A 308 25.18 -13.99 20.66
CA ALA A 308 25.06 -14.34 19.25
C ALA A 308 23.78 -15.14 18.93
N LYS A 309 23.44 -16.15 19.76
CA LYS A 309 22.18 -16.90 19.63
C LYS A 309 20.94 -16.03 19.80
N SER A 310 20.99 -15.02 20.67
CA SER A 310 19.87 -14.11 20.91
C SER A 310 19.69 -13.13 19.76
N LEU A 311 20.79 -12.60 19.20
CA LEU A 311 20.75 -11.74 18.01
C LEU A 311 20.18 -12.46 16.78
N MET A 312 20.46 -13.76 16.63
CA MET A 312 19.88 -14.57 15.55
C MET A 312 18.36 -14.72 15.68
N LYS A 313 17.81 -14.75 16.90
CA LYS A 313 16.36 -14.80 17.13
C LYS A 313 15.69 -13.43 17.03
N PHE A 314 16.45 -12.35 17.16
CA PHE A 314 15.91 -11.01 17.20
C PHE A 314 15.19 -10.67 15.89
N GLN A 315 13.92 -10.29 16.00
CA GLN A 315 13.12 -9.79 14.90
C GLN A 315 12.95 -8.28 15.09
N HIS A 316 12.91 -7.55 13.97
CA HIS A 316 12.67 -6.11 13.98
C HIS A 316 11.39 -5.72 14.75
N ALA A 317 11.34 -4.45 15.15
CA ALA A 317 10.06 -3.80 15.43
C ALA A 317 9.14 -3.98 14.21
N ARG A 318 7.83 -4.11 14.42
CA ARG A 318 6.89 -4.07 13.29
C ARG A 318 7.21 -2.85 12.42
N ARG A 319 7.10 -3.02 11.10
CA ARG A 319 7.34 -1.95 10.13
C ARG A 319 8.80 -1.43 10.13
N ARG A 320 9.80 -2.27 10.38
CA ARG A 320 11.21 -1.93 10.12
C ARG A 320 11.79 -2.99 9.20
N PHE A 321 11.96 -2.65 7.93
CA PHE A 321 12.28 -3.56 6.82
C PHE A 321 11.48 -4.88 6.88
N GLU A 322 10.19 -4.79 7.21
CA GLU A 322 9.33 -5.96 7.44
C GLU A 322 8.84 -6.53 6.11
N ILE A 323 9.14 -7.79 5.83
CA ILE A 323 8.66 -8.48 4.63
C ILE A 323 7.16 -8.77 4.79
N LYS A 324 6.35 -8.23 3.88
CA LYS A 324 4.89 -8.46 3.82
C LYS A 324 4.51 -9.54 2.82
N TYR A 325 5.34 -9.74 1.79
CA TYR A 325 5.12 -10.75 0.77
C TYR A 325 6.46 -11.08 0.10
N ASP A 326 6.72 -12.36 -0.15
CA ASP A 326 7.91 -12.83 -0.86
C ASP A 326 7.55 -13.97 -1.80
N SER A 327 8.02 -13.86 -3.03
CA SER A 327 7.85 -14.82 -4.11
C SER A 327 9.05 -14.73 -5.06
N PRO A 328 9.24 -15.71 -5.96
CA PRO A 328 10.25 -15.61 -7.00
C PRO A 328 10.10 -14.33 -7.86
N ARG A 329 8.87 -13.86 -8.06
CA ARG A 329 8.57 -12.70 -8.94
C ARG A 329 8.59 -11.36 -8.21
N PHE A 330 8.21 -11.30 -6.94
CA PHE A 330 8.01 -10.04 -6.23
C PHE A 330 8.40 -10.13 -4.75
N LEU A 331 8.95 -9.04 -4.23
CA LEU A 331 9.23 -8.85 -2.81
C LEU A 331 8.59 -7.54 -2.33
N LEU A 332 7.73 -7.59 -1.32
CA LEU A 332 7.12 -6.39 -0.71
C LEU A 332 7.64 -6.21 0.71
N VAL A 333 8.14 -5.01 1.02
CA VAL A 333 8.73 -4.64 2.30
C VAL A 333 8.08 -3.37 2.84
N ASP A 334 7.74 -3.35 4.14
CA ASP A 334 7.24 -2.19 4.86
C ASP A 334 8.31 -1.63 5.82
N ASP A 335 8.52 -0.32 5.80
CA ASP A 335 9.45 0.35 6.70
C ASP A 335 8.92 1.71 7.19
N TYR A 336 9.13 1.99 8.47
CA TYR A 336 8.64 3.16 9.19
C TYR A 336 9.45 4.43 8.87
N GLY A 337 10.57 4.28 8.16
CA GLY A 337 11.46 5.36 7.76
C GLY A 337 10.69 6.49 7.11
N HIS A 338 10.79 7.67 7.69
CA HIS A 338 10.06 8.85 7.26
C HIS A 338 10.91 10.12 7.24
N HIS A 339 12.09 10.07 7.86
CA HIS A 339 13.12 11.09 7.72
C HIS A 339 13.98 10.82 6.47
N PRO A 340 14.49 11.85 5.75
CA PRO A 340 15.35 11.66 4.57
C PRO A 340 16.55 10.73 4.79
N THR A 341 17.18 10.78 5.98
CA THR A 341 18.30 9.88 6.35
C THR A 341 17.86 8.42 6.41
N GLU A 342 16.72 8.14 7.06
CA GLU A 342 16.15 6.80 7.16
C GLU A 342 15.74 6.28 5.77
N VAL A 343 15.05 7.09 4.97
CA VAL A 343 14.63 6.75 3.60
C VAL A 343 15.84 6.32 2.76
N LYS A 344 16.93 7.09 2.80
CA LYS A 344 18.18 6.74 2.09
C LYS A 344 18.77 5.41 2.55
N ALA A 345 18.82 5.19 3.87
CA ALA A 345 19.37 3.96 4.44
C ALA A 345 18.53 2.73 4.05
N THR A 346 17.21 2.84 4.10
CA THR A 346 16.27 1.78 3.71
C THR A 346 16.38 1.48 2.22
N LEU A 347 16.43 2.51 1.35
CA LEU A 347 16.59 2.31 -0.09
C LEU A 347 17.96 1.73 -0.48
N LYS A 348 19.04 2.12 0.21
CA LYS A 348 20.36 1.49 0.03
C LYS A 348 20.31 -0.01 0.35
N THR A 349 19.60 -0.38 1.41
CA THR A 349 19.39 -1.79 1.80
C THR A 349 18.50 -2.51 0.78
N ALA A 350 17.44 -1.87 0.29
CA ALA A 350 16.59 -2.40 -0.77
C ALA A 350 17.41 -2.70 -2.05
N LYS A 351 18.32 -1.80 -2.43
CA LYS A 351 19.17 -1.97 -3.61
C LYS A 351 20.17 -3.11 -3.47
N SER A 352 20.70 -3.36 -2.27
CA SER A 352 21.65 -4.46 -2.02
C SER A 352 21.04 -5.86 -2.07
N ILE A 353 19.71 -5.98 -2.15
CA ILE A 353 19.02 -7.28 -2.33
C ILE A 353 19.03 -7.70 -3.82
N GLU A 354 19.57 -6.87 -4.72
CA GLU A 354 19.81 -7.19 -6.13
C GLU A 354 18.56 -7.62 -6.93
N ARG A 355 17.38 -7.15 -6.51
CA ARG A 355 16.14 -7.21 -7.31
C ARG A 355 16.26 -6.27 -8.51
N LYS A 356 15.48 -6.53 -9.57
CA LYS A 356 15.61 -5.79 -10.85
C LYS A 356 15.34 -4.30 -10.70
N ARG A 357 14.30 -3.94 -9.95
CA ARG A 357 13.87 -2.55 -9.70
C ARG A 357 13.36 -2.40 -8.28
N VAL A 358 13.51 -1.19 -7.73
CA VAL A 358 12.96 -0.78 -6.44
C VAL A 358 11.84 0.24 -6.68
N LEU A 359 10.60 -0.16 -6.43
CA LEU A 359 9.40 0.67 -6.53
C LEU A 359 9.02 1.13 -5.12
N THR A 360 8.95 2.43 -4.89
CA THR A 360 8.73 2.99 -3.54
C THR A 360 7.40 3.71 -3.47
N MET A 361 6.56 3.38 -2.47
CA MET A 361 5.43 4.22 -2.06
C MET A 361 5.81 4.95 -0.76
N PHE A 362 5.71 6.27 -0.75
CA PHE A 362 6.11 7.09 0.39
C PHE A 362 5.00 8.01 0.86
N GLN A 363 4.69 7.94 2.15
CA GLN A 363 3.77 8.85 2.81
C GLN A 363 4.52 9.83 3.73
N PRO A 364 4.60 11.12 3.37
CA PRO A 364 5.21 12.13 4.22
C PRO A 364 4.50 12.23 5.57
N HIS A 365 5.26 12.41 6.65
CA HIS A 365 4.73 12.50 8.01
C HIS A 365 4.90 13.90 8.59
N ARG A 366 3.77 14.53 8.97
CA ARG A 366 3.61 15.92 9.45
C ARG A 366 3.88 16.99 8.40
N TYR A 367 3.07 18.04 8.41
CA TYR A 367 3.23 19.19 7.51
C TYR A 367 4.48 19.99 7.88
N SER A 368 4.73 20.17 9.18
CA SER A 368 5.89 20.92 9.69
C SER A 368 7.22 20.37 9.17
N ARG A 369 7.41 19.05 9.28
CA ARG A 369 8.59 18.32 8.78
C ARG A 369 8.69 18.37 7.26
N THR A 370 7.59 18.12 6.57
CA THR A 370 7.52 18.19 5.11
C THR A 370 8.00 19.55 4.59
N LYS A 371 7.58 20.64 5.25
CA LYS A 371 8.05 22.00 4.94
C LYS A 371 9.53 22.21 5.24
N ALA A 372 10.01 21.74 6.40
CA ALA A 372 11.37 21.96 6.85
C ALA A 372 12.41 21.20 6.00
N LEU A 373 12.11 19.94 5.63
CA LEU A 373 13.07 19.02 5.02
C LEU A 373 12.82 18.77 3.52
N ARG A 374 12.02 19.61 2.85
CA ARG A 374 11.62 19.39 1.45
C ARG A 374 12.81 19.21 0.50
N LYS A 375 13.90 19.95 0.71
CA LYS A 375 15.10 19.89 -0.14
C LYS A 375 15.87 18.60 0.07
N GLU A 376 15.94 18.16 1.33
CA GLU A 376 16.61 16.95 1.76
C GLU A 376 15.92 15.70 1.21
N PHE A 377 14.58 15.73 1.10
CA PHE A 377 13.81 14.69 0.42
C PHE A 377 14.13 14.58 -1.07
N GLY A 378 14.45 15.68 -1.76
CA GLY A 378 14.76 15.68 -3.20
C GLY A 378 15.86 14.70 -3.59
N ARG A 379 16.86 14.51 -2.72
CA ARG A 379 17.98 13.56 -2.89
C ARG A 379 17.83 12.24 -2.11
N ALA A 380 16.69 12.04 -1.42
CA ALA A 380 16.53 10.87 -0.55
C ALA A 380 16.20 9.59 -1.32
N PHE A 381 15.69 9.72 -2.55
CA PHE A 381 15.14 8.62 -3.32
C PHE A 381 16.00 8.17 -4.51
N ASP A 382 17.25 8.61 -4.60
CA ASP A 382 18.14 8.34 -5.75
C ASP A 382 18.37 6.85 -6.05
N GLN A 383 18.15 5.97 -5.07
CA GLN A 383 18.30 4.51 -5.18
C GLN A 383 17.00 3.79 -5.56
N ALA A 384 15.87 4.51 -5.61
CA ALA A 384 14.61 3.97 -6.12
C ALA A 384 14.57 4.10 -7.65
N ASP A 385 13.93 3.16 -8.33
CA ASP A 385 13.68 3.23 -9.77
C ASP A 385 12.36 3.97 -10.05
N ARG A 386 11.37 3.83 -9.17
CA ARG A 386 10.09 4.53 -9.19
C ARG A 386 9.67 4.95 -7.80
N VAL A 387 9.02 6.11 -7.69
CA VAL A 387 8.55 6.67 -6.42
C VAL A 387 7.15 7.23 -6.57
N VAL A 388 6.20 6.73 -5.80
CA VAL A 388 4.84 7.27 -5.68
C VAL A 388 4.75 7.99 -4.34
N ILE A 389 4.60 9.31 -4.38
CA ILE A 389 4.44 10.14 -3.18
C ILE A 389 2.95 10.33 -2.90
N THR A 390 2.52 10.06 -1.68
CA THR A 390 1.13 10.32 -1.24
C THR A 390 0.99 11.71 -0.64
N ASP A 391 -0.24 12.14 -0.34
CA ASP A 391 -0.42 13.33 0.48
C ASP A 391 0.05 13.12 1.95
N VAL A 392 0.25 14.22 2.66
CA VAL A 392 0.88 14.26 3.99
C VAL A 392 -0.03 13.66 5.06
N TYR A 393 0.51 12.74 5.85
CA TYR A 393 -0.13 12.27 7.09
C TYR A 393 0.09 13.30 8.21
N GLY A 394 -0.95 14.04 8.58
CA GLY A 394 -0.85 15.20 9.48
C GLY A 394 -0.47 14.89 10.93
N SER A 395 -0.76 13.69 11.47
CA SER A 395 -0.43 13.31 12.86
C SER A 395 -0.83 14.39 13.91
N ASN A 396 -2.10 14.83 13.89
CA ASN A 396 -2.68 15.90 14.72
C ASN A 396 -2.35 17.35 14.33
N GLU A 397 -1.56 17.58 13.28
CA GLU A 397 -1.39 18.91 12.70
C GLU A 397 -2.57 19.24 11.77
N SER A 398 -3.05 20.49 11.85
CA SER A 398 -3.99 21.00 10.84
C SER A 398 -3.28 21.13 9.49
N PRO A 399 -3.97 20.84 8.37
CA PRO A 399 -3.42 21.06 7.04
C PRO A 399 -2.82 22.46 6.87
N MET A 400 -1.59 22.52 6.39
CA MET A 400 -0.92 23.78 6.06
C MET A 400 -1.13 24.12 4.59
N PRO A 401 -1.68 25.31 4.25
CA PRO A 401 -1.88 25.71 2.86
C PRO A 401 -0.58 25.62 2.04
N GLY A 402 -0.64 24.91 0.91
CA GLY A 402 0.49 24.73 -0.02
C GLY A 402 1.53 23.68 0.39
N ILE A 403 1.36 23.00 1.53
CA ILE A 403 2.24 21.91 1.96
C ILE A 403 1.50 20.58 1.74
N THR A 404 1.79 19.94 0.62
CA THR A 404 1.21 18.65 0.20
C THR A 404 2.31 17.68 -0.20
N GLY A 405 1.99 16.41 -0.44
CA GLY A 405 2.97 15.47 -1.00
C GLY A 405 3.56 15.91 -2.34
N GLN A 406 2.83 16.71 -3.13
CA GLN A 406 3.28 17.24 -4.42
C GLN A 406 4.60 18.02 -4.28
N ILE A 407 4.80 18.76 -3.19
CA ILE A 407 6.04 19.54 -3.03
C ILE A 407 7.28 18.65 -2.88
N ILE A 408 7.13 17.44 -2.32
CA ILE A 408 8.22 16.46 -2.27
C ILE A 408 8.44 15.86 -3.67
N ALA A 409 7.37 15.51 -4.38
CA ALA A 409 7.47 14.98 -5.74
C ALA A 409 8.19 15.97 -6.69
N ASP A 410 7.86 17.27 -6.57
CA ASP A 410 8.49 18.33 -7.35
C ASP A 410 9.99 18.47 -7.04
N GLU A 411 10.39 18.39 -5.76
CA GLU A 411 11.79 18.45 -5.33
C GLU A 411 12.61 17.25 -5.83
N ILE A 412 12.02 16.04 -5.79
CA ILE A 412 12.61 14.81 -6.35
C ILE A 412 12.81 14.94 -7.86
N SER A 413 11.80 15.45 -8.56
CA SER A 413 11.88 15.70 -10.01
C SER A 413 12.92 16.77 -10.34
N ALA A 414 12.98 17.87 -9.57
CA ALA A 414 13.95 18.94 -9.74
C ALA A 414 15.40 18.49 -9.50
N HIS A 415 15.61 17.51 -8.60
CA HIS A 415 16.90 16.87 -8.38
C HIS A 415 17.31 15.89 -9.50
N GLY A 416 16.42 15.62 -10.47
CA GLY A 416 16.73 14.86 -11.68
C GLY A 416 16.17 13.43 -11.70
N HIS A 417 15.47 12.99 -10.66
CA HIS A 417 14.85 11.67 -10.61
C HIS A 417 13.59 11.63 -11.48
N ARG A 418 13.62 10.86 -12.58
CA ARG A 418 12.56 10.82 -13.60
C ARG A 418 11.39 9.88 -13.28
N GLY A 419 11.51 9.10 -12.22
CA GLY A 419 10.56 8.05 -11.86
C GLY A 419 9.53 8.42 -10.82
N VAL A 420 9.30 9.71 -10.54
CA VAL A 420 8.42 10.16 -9.45
C VAL A 420 7.01 10.51 -9.94
N SER A 421 6.00 10.16 -9.15
CA SER A 421 4.60 10.58 -9.33
C SER A 421 3.98 10.99 -7.99
N TYR A 422 2.87 11.74 -8.06
CA TYR A 422 2.09 12.15 -6.90
C TYR A 422 0.69 11.52 -6.98
N GLN A 423 0.26 10.88 -5.89
CA GLN A 423 -1.06 10.27 -5.75
C GLN A 423 -1.74 10.83 -4.48
N PRO A 424 -2.66 11.81 -4.61
CA PRO A 424 -3.30 12.43 -3.45
C PRO A 424 -4.25 11.48 -2.70
N ARG A 425 -4.78 10.46 -3.37
CA ARG A 425 -5.71 9.49 -2.79
C ARG A 425 -4.94 8.26 -2.32
N LEU A 426 -4.77 8.14 -1.01
CA LEU A 426 -4.01 7.05 -0.39
C LEU A 426 -4.51 5.67 -0.87
N GLU A 427 -5.83 5.52 -0.97
CA GLU A 427 -6.53 4.31 -1.41
C GLU A 427 -6.24 3.90 -2.86
N TRP A 428 -5.57 4.73 -3.65
CA TRP A 428 -5.19 4.43 -5.04
C TRP A 428 -3.70 4.12 -5.22
N VAL A 429 -2.89 4.32 -4.18
CA VAL A 429 -1.43 4.16 -4.26
C VAL A 429 -1.03 2.72 -4.57
N HIS A 430 -1.71 1.74 -3.97
CA HIS A 430 -1.48 0.33 -4.27
C HIS A 430 -1.85 -0.01 -5.72
N ARG A 431 -2.82 0.72 -6.32
CA ARG A 431 -3.23 0.52 -7.71
C ARG A 431 -2.16 1.03 -8.67
N ASP A 432 -1.63 2.22 -8.41
CA ASP A 432 -0.55 2.81 -9.20
C ASP A 432 0.70 1.92 -9.17
N VAL A 433 1.13 1.50 -7.99
CA VAL A 433 2.31 0.62 -7.84
C VAL A 433 2.04 -0.75 -8.45
N GLY A 434 0.88 -1.36 -8.18
CA GLY A 434 0.51 -2.67 -8.71
C GLY A 434 0.44 -2.70 -10.24
N ASN A 435 -0.02 -1.62 -10.88
CA ASN A 435 -0.07 -1.53 -12.35
C ASN A 435 1.33 -1.42 -12.99
N MET A 436 2.33 -0.98 -12.25
CA MET A 436 3.70 -0.81 -12.73
C MET A 436 4.60 -2.04 -12.49
N LEU A 437 4.10 -3.05 -11.76
CA LEU A 437 4.87 -4.22 -11.36
C LEU A 437 5.35 -5.04 -12.57
N GLU A 438 6.61 -5.44 -12.50
CA GLU A 438 7.24 -6.39 -13.41
C GLU A 438 7.94 -7.50 -12.61
N SER A 439 8.09 -8.67 -13.23
CA SER A 439 8.74 -9.81 -12.59
C SER A 439 10.19 -9.50 -12.22
N GLY A 440 10.50 -9.61 -10.93
CA GLY A 440 11.78 -9.33 -10.30
C GLY A 440 11.80 -8.04 -9.48
N ASP A 441 10.67 -7.35 -9.33
CA ASP A 441 10.57 -6.10 -8.58
C ASP A 441 10.59 -6.27 -7.05
N LEU A 442 11.15 -5.28 -6.37
CA LEU A 442 10.99 -5.02 -4.95
C LEU A 442 10.07 -3.81 -4.78
N VAL A 443 9.01 -3.94 -4.00
CA VAL A 443 8.15 -2.83 -3.58
C VAL A 443 8.46 -2.47 -2.13
N LEU A 444 8.72 -1.20 -1.89
CA LEU A 444 9.00 -0.66 -0.57
C LEU A 444 7.91 0.35 -0.17
N SER A 445 7.27 0.12 0.98
CA SER A 445 6.41 1.11 1.63
C SER A 445 7.20 1.84 2.69
N LEU A 446 7.17 3.18 2.64
CA LEU A 446 7.92 4.04 3.55
C LEU A 446 6.99 5.08 4.19
N GLY A 447 6.97 5.14 5.51
CA GLY A 447 6.36 6.24 6.26
C GLY A 447 5.74 5.83 7.59
N ALA A 448 5.66 6.79 8.50
CA ALA A 448 5.15 6.56 9.85
C ALA A 448 3.61 6.48 9.97
N GLY A 449 2.88 6.87 8.93
CA GLY A 449 1.41 6.86 8.90
C GLY A 449 0.82 5.48 8.53
N ASN A 450 -0.28 5.50 7.78
CA ASN A 450 -1.07 4.33 7.41
C ASN A 450 -0.74 3.76 6.01
N ILE A 451 0.37 4.17 5.38
CA ILE A 451 0.81 3.66 4.07
C ILE A 451 1.00 2.12 4.00
N HIS A 452 1.36 1.49 5.12
CA HIS A 452 1.50 0.04 5.24
C HIS A 452 0.21 -0.75 4.93
N GLU A 453 -0.95 -0.12 5.13
CA GLU A 453 -2.26 -0.72 4.79
C GLU A 453 -2.37 -0.92 3.27
N GLN A 454 -1.85 0.03 2.49
CA GLN A 454 -1.85 -0.04 1.02
C GLN A 454 -0.92 -1.14 0.51
N LEU A 455 0.25 -1.31 1.14
CA LEU A 455 1.14 -2.43 0.83
C LEU A 455 0.50 -3.78 1.18
N SER A 456 -0.25 -3.85 2.28
CA SER A 456 -0.96 -5.06 2.70
C SER A 456 -2.07 -5.44 1.72
N THR A 457 -2.82 -4.45 1.20
CA THR A 457 -3.80 -4.67 0.12
C THR A 457 -3.13 -5.21 -1.13
N LEU A 458 -2.00 -4.61 -1.56
CA LEU A 458 -1.25 -5.09 -2.73
C LEU A 458 -0.73 -6.53 -2.53
N ALA A 459 -0.22 -6.85 -1.34
CA ALA A 459 0.23 -8.20 -1.00
C ALA A 459 -0.90 -9.22 -1.09
N ALA A 460 -2.10 -8.89 -0.57
CA ALA A 460 -3.27 -9.76 -0.66
C ALA A 460 -3.71 -10.00 -2.11
N ASP A 461 -3.72 -8.95 -2.94
CA ASP A 461 -4.05 -9.08 -4.36
C ASP A 461 -2.98 -9.88 -5.13
N LEU A 462 -1.69 -9.74 -4.78
CA LEU A 462 -0.62 -10.56 -5.37
C LEU A 462 -0.77 -12.06 -5.10
N VAL A 463 -1.24 -12.45 -3.90
CA VAL A 463 -1.53 -13.86 -3.60
C VAL A 463 -2.55 -14.44 -4.58
N ILE A 464 -3.57 -13.67 -4.94
CA ILE A 464 -4.58 -14.08 -5.91
C ILE A 464 -3.99 -14.06 -7.33
N ALA A 465 -3.26 -13.00 -7.69
CA ALA A 465 -2.67 -12.84 -9.01
C ALA A 465 -1.67 -13.96 -9.37
N GLU A 466 -0.86 -14.43 -8.42
CA GLU A 466 0.05 -15.57 -8.66
C GLU A 466 -0.72 -16.87 -8.94
N LYS A 467 -1.79 -17.15 -8.16
CA LYS A 467 -2.65 -18.32 -8.43
C LYS A 467 -3.32 -18.22 -9.81
N LEU A 468 -3.78 -17.03 -10.19
CA LEU A 468 -4.33 -16.78 -11.52
C LEU A 468 -3.27 -17.02 -12.61
N LYS A 469 -2.02 -16.60 -12.37
CA LYS A 469 -0.90 -16.80 -13.30
C LYS A 469 -0.57 -18.28 -13.46
N GLU A 470 -0.60 -19.07 -12.39
CA GLU A 470 -0.44 -20.53 -12.44
C GLU A 470 -1.53 -21.18 -13.31
N ILE A 471 -2.79 -20.74 -13.18
CA ILE A 471 -3.92 -21.28 -13.96
C ILE A 471 -3.77 -21.00 -15.46
N VAL A 472 -3.40 -19.77 -15.83
CA VAL A 472 -3.29 -19.41 -17.26
C VAL A 472 -1.95 -19.82 -17.90
N GLY A 473 -1.00 -20.28 -17.08
CA GLY A 473 0.30 -20.76 -17.53
C GLY A 473 1.23 -19.67 -18.05
N GLU A 474 2.33 -20.08 -18.67
CA GLU A 474 3.36 -19.17 -19.18
C GLU A 474 2.85 -18.27 -20.31
N ASP A 475 2.07 -18.84 -21.24
CA ASP A 475 1.53 -18.14 -22.42
C ASP A 475 0.38 -17.17 -22.11
N GLY A 476 -0.29 -17.37 -20.98
CA GLY A 476 -1.33 -16.47 -20.49
C GLY A 476 -0.73 -15.24 -19.81
N ASP A 477 -1.56 -14.22 -19.56
CA ASP A 477 -1.10 -13.00 -18.88
C ASP A 477 -2.00 -12.62 -17.71
N VAL A 478 -1.40 -12.07 -16.66
CA VAL A 478 -2.09 -11.55 -15.47
C VAL A 478 -1.47 -10.22 -15.08
N ARG A 479 -2.29 -9.16 -15.07
CA ARG A 479 -1.87 -7.81 -14.68
C ARG A 479 -2.79 -7.26 -13.60
N LEU A 480 -2.20 -6.61 -12.60
CA LEU A 480 -2.94 -5.92 -11.56
C LEU A 480 -3.35 -4.51 -12.01
N TYR A 481 -4.56 -4.12 -11.63
CA TYR A 481 -5.11 -2.77 -11.81
C TYR A 481 -4.99 -2.20 -13.23
N GLU A 482 -5.12 -3.05 -14.26
CA GLU A 482 -4.94 -2.65 -15.65
C GLU A 482 -6.03 -1.65 -16.08
N PRO A 483 -5.68 -0.43 -16.56
CA PRO A 483 -6.67 0.57 -16.95
C PRO A 483 -7.52 0.09 -18.12
N LEU A 484 -8.83 -0.07 -17.90
CA LEU A 484 -9.76 -0.53 -18.93
C LEU A 484 -9.95 0.51 -20.04
N SER A 485 -9.55 1.77 -19.83
CA SER A 485 -9.40 2.76 -20.90
C SER A 485 -8.46 2.35 -22.03
N LYS A 486 -7.52 1.40 -21.80
CA LYS A 486 -6.69 0.81 -22.87
C LYS A 486 -7.45 -0.23 -23.69
N HIS A 487 -8.53 -0.79 -23.14
CA HIS A 487 -9.24 -1.98 -23.64
C HIS A 487 -10.67 -1.69 -24.13
N THR A 488 -11.18 -0.47 -23.95
CA THR A 488 -12.48 -0.03 -24.47
C THR A 488 -12.35 0.83 -25.73
N THR A 489 -13.34 0.76 -26.63
CA THR A 489 -13.33 1.58 -27.86
C THR A 489 -13.55 3.07 -27.58
N LEU A 490 -14.26 3.41 -26.49
CA LEU A 490 -14.37 4.77 -25.96
C LEU A 490 -13.06 5.32 -25.38
N ARG A 491 -12.14 4.41 -25.02
CA ARG A 491 -10.92 4.71 -24.26
C ARG A 491 -11.17 5.45 -22.95
N VAL A 492 -12.19 4.99 -22.24
CA VAL A 492 -12.54 5.42 -20.87
C VAL A 492 -12.69 4.17 -20.00
N GLY A 493 -12.46 4.30 -18.71
CA GLY A 493 -12.57 3.19 -17.77
C GLY A 493 -11.46 3.15 -16.74
N GLY A 494 -11.87 2.92 -15.49
CA GLY A 494 -10.98 2.64 -14.36
C GLY A 494 -10.28 1.29 -14.48
N PRO A 495 -9.59 0.86 -13.41
CA PRO A 495 -8.77 -0.35 -13.43
C PRO A 495 -9.60 -1.64 -13.39
N ALA A 496 -9.14 -2.68 -14.07
CA ALA A 496 -9.50 -4.06 -13.75
C ALA A 496 -8.63 -4.53 -12.58
N GLN A 497 -9.23 -4.96 -11.46
CA GLN A 497 -8.45 -5.43 -10.30
C GLN A 497 -7.48 -6.55 -10.70
N PHE A 498 -8.00 -7.60 -11.34
CA PHE A 498 -7.19 -8.64 -11.99
C PHE A 498 -7.54 -8.71 -13.48
N TRP A 499 -6.65 -8.26 -14.35
CA TRP A 499 -6.77 -8.48 -15.79
C TRP A 499 -6.14 -9.81 -16.16
N VAL A 500 -6.88 -10.70 -16.82
CA VAL A 500 -6.45 -12.08 -17.12
C VAL A 500 -6.68 -12.42 -18.58
N GLU A 501 -5.64 -12.88 -19.27
CA GLU A 501 -5.66 -13.31 -20.68
C GLU A 501 -5.36 -14.82 -20.79
N PRO A 502 -6.38 -15.70 -20.77
CA PRO A 502 -6.18 -17.11 -21.06
C PRO A 502 -5.96 -17.33 -22.56
N ARG A 503 -5.16 -18.34 -22.94
CA ARG A 503 -4.88 -18.69 -24.35
C ARG A 503 -5.61 -19.91 -24.87
N ASN A 504 -6.27 -20.67 -24.00
CA ASN A 504 -7.01 -21.88 -24.36
C ASN A 504 -8.24 -22.08 -23.48
N GLU A 505 -9.12 -22.97 -23.93
CA GLU A 505 -10.38 -23.28 -23.23
C GLU A 505 -10.14 -23.89 -21.84
N ALA A 506 -9.12 -24.75 -21.68
CA ALA A 506 -8.83 -25.41 -20.42
C ALA A 506 -8.45 -24.40 -19.32
N ALA A 507 -7.63 -23.41 -19.64
CA ALA A 507 -7.28 -22.32 -18.74
C ALA A 507 -8.51 -21.47 -18.37
N LEU A 508 -9.37 -21.15 -19.34
CA LEU A 508 -10.62 -20.42 -19.06
C LEU A 508 -11.58 -21.21 -18.17
N SER A 509 -11.70 -22.52 -18.40
CA SER A 509 -12.50 -23.44 -17.58
C SER A 509 -12.02 -23.48 -16.13
N GLU A 510 -10.72 -23.67 -15.90
CA GLU A 510 -10.17 -23.68 -14.54
C GLU A 510 -10.25 -22.30 -13.88
N LEU A 511 -10.09 -21.22 -14.65
CA LEU A 511 -10.26 -19.85 -14.16
C LEU A 511 -11.69 -19.61 -13.64
N ILE A 512 -12.72 -20.08 -14.35
CA ILE A 512 -14.13 -20.00 -13.90
C ILE A 512 -14.31 -20.76 -12.59
N ARG A 513 -13.78 -21.98 -12.50
CA ARG A 513 -13.86 -22.81 -11.28
C ARG A 513 -13.15 -22.17 -10.10
N PHE A 514 -11.96 -21.62 -10.33
CA PHE A 514 -11.19 -20.90 -9.33
C PHE A 514 -11.96 -19.69 -8.80
N CYS A 515 -12.48 -18.84 -9.69
CA CYS A 515 -13.23 -17.65 -9.28
C CYS A 515 -14.47 -18.02 -8.45
N ARG A 516 -15.19 -19.08 -8.83
CA ARG A 516 -16.32 -19.60 -8.06
C ARG A 516 -15.91 -20.09 -6.67
N ARG A 517 -14.82 -20.86 -6.57
CA ARG A 517 -14.32 -21.41 -5.30
C ARG A 517 -13.88 -20.31 -4.33
N GLU A 518 -13.21 -19.29 -4.84
CA GLU A 518 -12.72 -18.15 -4.06
C GLU A 518 -13.76 -17.02 -3.91
N ASN A 519 -14.99 -17.22 -4.42
CA ASN A 519 -16.06 -16.21 -4.44
C ASN A 519 -15.62 -14.86 -5.05
N LEU A 520 -14.83 -14.92 -6.11
CA LEU A 520 -14.36 -13.76 -6.87
C LEU A 520 -15.34 -13.45 -8.01
N PRO A 521 -15.82 -12.19 -8.12
CA PRO A 521 -16.58 -11.75 -9.28
C PRO A 521 -15.78 -11.95 -10.56
N LEU A 522 -16.44 -12.48 -11.59
CA LEU A 522 -15.85 -12.73 -12.90
C LEU A 522 -16.58 -11.92 -13.96
N PHE A 523 -15.85 -11.11 -14.71
CA PHE A 523 -16.37 -10.32 -15.81
C PHE A 523 -15.60 -10.62 -17.09
N VAL A 524 -16.28 -10.99 -18.17
CA VAL A 524 -15.64 -11.23 -19.46
C VAL A 524 -15.76 -10.01 -20.35
N ILE A 525 -14.63 -9.56 -20.88
CA ILE A 525 -14.57 -8.45 -21.83
C ILE A 525 -13.96 -8.93 -23.15
N GLY A 526 -14.68 -8.66 -24.24
CA GLY A 526 -14.13 -8.79 -25.59
C GLY A 526 -13.22 -7.60 -25.90
N ARG A 527 -13.39 -6.99 -27.09
CA ARG A 527 -12.62 -5.80 -27.49
C ARG A 527 -13.10 -4.48 -26.86
N GLY A 528 -13.94 -4.55 -25.83
CA GLY A 528 -14.55 -3.40 -25.15
C GLY A 528 -15.38 -2.48 -26.06
N SER A 529 -15.92 -3.00 -27.17
CA SER A 529 -16.95 -2.33 -27.97
C SER A 529 -18.26 -2.23 -27.20
N ASN A 530 -19.04 -1.17 -27.39
CA ASN A 530 -20.33 -0.94 -26.72
C ASN A 530 -20.27 -0.97 -25.17
N LEU A 531 -19.12 -0.65 -24.58
CA LEU A 531 -18.89 -0.67 -23.13
C LEU A 531 -18.42 0.70 -22.63
N LEU A 532 -19.05 1.17 -21.54
CA LEU A 532 -18.63 2.31 -20.74
C LEU A 532 -18.32 1.79 -19.34
N VAL A 533 -17.03 1.68 -19.02
CA VAL A 533 -16.56 1.27 -17.69
C VAL A 533 -16.44 2.51 -16.81
N ARG A 534 -16.96 2.46 -15.58
CA ARG A 534 -16.86 3.56 -14.61
C ARG A 534 -15.42 3.79 -14.14
N ASP A 535 -15.16 4.99 -13.61
CA ASP A 535 -13.82 5.42 -13.21
C ASP A 535 -13.26 4.64 -12.01
N GLY A 536 -14.12 4.05 -11.15
CA GLY A 536 -13.71 3.16 -10.06
C GLY A 536 -13.19 1.80 -10.54
N GLY A 537 -13.52 1.42 -11.79
CA GLY A 537 -13.04 0.19 -12.42
C GLY A 537 -13.97 -1.02 -12.18
N ILE A 538 -13.43 -2.22 -12.39
CA ILE A 538 -14.14 -3.50 -12.16
C ILE A 538 -13.37 -4.30 -11.11
N ARG A 539 -14.02 -4.56 -9.99
CA ARG A 539 -13.53 -5.43 -8.92
C ARG A 539 -13.60 -6.90 -9.33
N GLY A 540 -12.64 -7.71 -8.88
CA GLY A 540 -12.53 -9.11 -9.24
C GLY A 540 -11.79 -9.34 -10.56
N VAL A 541 -12.06 -10.49 -11.17
CA VAL A 541 -11.33 -10.97 -12.35
C VAL A 541 -12.02 -10.47 -13.62
N VAL A 542 -11.28 -9.69 -14.41
CA VAL A 542 -11.67 -9.28 -15.76
C VAL A 542 -10.91 -10.13 -16.76
N VAL A 543 -11.63 -10.98 -17.49
CA VAL A 543 -11.05 -11.92 -18.44
C VAL A 543 -11.18 -11.41 -19.86
N HIS A 544 -10.08 -11.46 -20.59
CA HIS A 544 -10.02 -11.18 -22.02
C HIS A 544 -9.54 -12.42 -22.79
N PRO A 545 -10.47 -13.30 -23.22
CA PRO A 545 -10.12 -14.48 -24.01
C PRO A 545 -9.60 -14.04 -25.39
N SER A 546 -8.29 -14.14 -25.57
CA SER A 546 -7.58 -13.65 -26.77
C SER A 546 -6.32 -14.47 -27.01
N GLY A 547 -5.89 -14.57 -28.26
CA GLY A 547 -4.78 -15.43 -28.65
C GLY A 547 -5.10 -16.93 -28.53
N GLY A 548 -4.16 -17.77 -28.99
CA GLY A 548 -4.30 -19.22 -28.97
C GLY A 548 -5.61 -19.71 -29.61
N ASP A 549 -6.37 -20.53 -28.87
CA ASP A 549 -7.65 -21.09 -29.34
C ASP A 549 -8.69 -20.00 -29.64
N PHE A 550 -8.63 -18.87 -28.93
CA PHE A 550 -9.65 -17.82 -29.02
C PHE A 550 -9.53 -16.97 -30.28
N ASP A 551 -8.35 -16.91 -30.92
CA ASP A 551 -8.16 -16.17 -32.18
C ASP A 551 -8.15 -17.11 -33.41
N LYS A 552 -8.23 -18.42 -33.19
CA LYS A 552 -8.16 -19.42 -34.25
C LYS A 552 -9.39 -19.34 -35.17
N ILE A 553 -9.14 -19.46 -36.48
CA ILE A 553 -10.17 -19.54 -37.52
C ILE A 553 -9.88 -20.78 -38.38
N ASP A 554 -10.79 -21.74 -38.35
CA ASP A 554 -10.72 -22.98 -39.12
C ASP A 554 -11.87 -23.01 -40.14
N ILE A 555 -11.56 -23.39 -41.39
CA ILE A 555 -12.55 -23.50 -42.47
C ILE A 555 -12.71 -24.97 -42.85
N TYR A 556 -13.95 -25.44 -42.87
CA TYR A 556 -14.28 -26.77 -43.35
C TYR A 556 -15.52 -26.71 -44.24
N ARG A 557 -15.33 -27.01 -45.53
CA ARG A 557 -16.38 -26.88 -46.56
C ARG A 557 -16.96 -25.47 -46.58
N ASN A 558 -18.25 -25.32 -46.25
CA ASN A 558 -18.96 -24.05 -46.25
C ASN A 558 -19.11 -23.45 -44.84
N GLU A 559 -18.39 -24.00 -43.85
CA GLU A 559 -18.47 -23.60 -42.45
C GLU A 559 -17.13 -23.05 -41.97
N ILE A 560 -17.19 -21.97 -41.19
CA ILE A 560 -16.03 -21.28 -40.61
C ILE A 560 -16.20 -21.30 -39.11
N THR A 561 -15.34 -22.02 -38.40
CA THR A 561 -15.30 -22.02 -36.94
C THR A 561 -14.27 -21.01 -36.47
N ALA A 562 -14.69 -20.06 -35.64
CA ALA A 562 -13.84 -19.00 -35.12
C ALA A 562 -13.96 -18.91 -33.60
N GLY A 563 -12.82 -18.79 -32.93
CA GLY A 563 -12.76 -18.49 -31.49
C GLY A 563 -13.35 -17.11 -31.17
N VAL A 564 -13.72 -16.89 -29.90
CA VAL A 564 -14.40 -15.65 -29.48
C VAL A 564 -13.56 -14.37 -29.59
N GLY A 565 -12.23 -14.48 -29.62
CA GLY A 565 -11.28 -13.38 -29.78
C GLY A 565 -11.09 -12.94 -31.24
N ALA A 566 -11.38 -13.83 -32.21
CA ALA A 566 -11.25 -13.55 -33.64
C ALA A 566 -12.08 -12.34 -34.07
N LYS A 567 -11.48 -11.43 -34.85
CA LYS A 567 -12.17 -10.21 -35.29
C LYS A 567 -13.18 -10.54 -36.38
N LEU A 568 -14.33 -9.86 -36.35
CA LEU A 568 -15.38 -10.04 -37.36
C LEU A 568 -14.86 -9.79 -38.80
N LYS A 569 -13.98 -8.80 -38.98
CA LYS A 569 -13.28 -8.60 -40.25
C LYS A 569 -12.46 -9.81 -40.71
N GLU A 570 -11.75 -10.46 -39.79
CA GLU A 570 -10.90 -11.61 -40.12
C GLU A 570 -11.74 -12.79 -40.61
N ILE A 571 -12.95 -12.96 -40.05
CA ILE A 571 -13.93 -13.94 -40.53
C ILE A 571 -14.40 -13.59 -41.95
N ALA A 572 -14.74 -12.33 -42.21
CA ALA A 572 -15.18 -11.89 -43.54
C ALA A 572 -14.08 -12.13 -44.60
N TYR A 573 -12.82 -11.85 -44.26
CA TYR A 573 -11.67 -12.10 -45.13
C TYR A 573 -11.34 -13.59 -45.29
N ALA A 574 -11.51 -14.40 -44.24
CA ALA A 574 -11.36 -15.85 -44.29
C ALA A 574 -12.44 -16.47 -45.20
N ALA A 575 -13.69 -16.03 -45.08
CA ALA A 575 -14.81 -16.42 -45.93
C ALA A 575 -14.53 -16.08 -47.40
N ARG A 576 -14.09 -14.84 -47.66
CA ARG A 576 -13.64 -14.41 -48.98
C ARG A 576 -12.56 -15.34 -49.52
N GLY A 577 -11.54 -15.65 -48.70
CA GLY A 577 -10.43 -16.55 -49.04
C GLY A 577 -10.85 -17.96 -49.46
N ALA A 578 -12.00 -18.43 -48.97
CA ALA A 578 -12.59 -19.73 -49.28
C ALA A 578 -13.77 -19.66 -50.27
N ASP A 579 -13.97 -18.52 -50.95
CA ASP A 579 -15.07 -18.26 -51.89
C ASP A 579 -16.48 -18.47 -51.27
N LEU A 580 -16.60 -18.11 -50.00
CA LEU A 580 -17.85 -18.13 -49.22
C LEU A 580 -18.38 -16.70 -49.03
N GLY A 581 -19.54 -16.41 -49.63
CA GLY A 581 -20.29 -15.17 -49.42
C GLY A 581 -21.30 -15.25 -48.28
N GLY A 582 -21.93 -14.12 -47.96
CA GLY A 582 -22.95 -13.99 -46.90
C GLY A 582 -22.41 -13.56 -45.53
N LEU A 583 -21.11 -13.27 -45.44
CA LEU A 583 -20.43 -12.85 -44.20
C LEU A 583 -19.77 -11.47 -44.35
N GLU A 584 -19.94 -10.79 -45.49
CA GLU A 584 -19.27 -9.53 -45.83
C GLU A 584 -19.68 -8.37 -44.91
N TRP A 585 -20.91 -8.41 -44.38
CA TRP A 585 -21.45 -7.43 -43.45
C TRP A 585 -20.64 -7.33 -42.14
N MET A 586 -19.89 -8.37 -41.79
CA MET A 586 -19.05 -8.43 -40.58
C MET A 586 -17.88 -7.44 -40.65
N GLU A 587 -17.41 -7.07 -41.84
CA GLU A 587 -16.36 -6.06 -42.04
C GLU A 587 -16.76 -4.69 -41.47
N GLY A 588 -18.06 -4.38 -41.56
CA GLY A 588 -18.67 -3.15 -41.07
C GLY A 588 -18.72 -3.02 -39.54
N ILE A 589 -18.44 -4.07 -38.76
CA ILE A 589 -18.65 -4.06 -37.31
C ILE A 589 -17.32 -4.02 -36.52
N PRO A 590 -17.11 -3.04 -35.63
CA PRO A 590 -16.00 -3.07 -34.69
C PRO A 590 -16.26 -4.12 -33.59
N GLY A 591 -15.65 -5.29 -33.70
CA GLY A 591 -15.79 -6.30 -32.66
C GLY A 591 -15.07 -7.61 -32.94
N ALA A 592 -15.22 -8.53 -31.98
CA ALA A 592 -14.82 -9.92 -32.09
C ALA A 592 -16.06 -10.81 -31.95
N VAL A 593 -15.92 -12.10 -32.31
CA VAL A 593 -16.99 -13.10 -32.27
C VAL A 593 -17.75 -13.10 -30.95
N GLY A 594 -17.06 -13.09 -29.80
CA GLY A 594 -17.71 -13.15 -28.49
C GLY A 594 -18.68 -11.99 -28.23
N GLY A 595 -18.25 -10.76 -28.53
CA GLY A 595 -19.11 -9.58 -28.44
C GLY A 595 -20.26 -9.62 -29.44
N ALA A 596 -20.01 -10.14 -30.64
CA ALA A 596 -21.02 -10.28 -31.69
C ALA A 596 -22.11 -11.29 -31.33
N LEU A 597 -21.76 -12.38 -30.65
CA LEU A 597 -22.69 -13.36 -30.10
C LEU A 597 -23.50 -12.74 -28.96
N ARG A 598 -22.83 -12.15 -27.96
CA ARG A 598 -23.50 -11.57 -26.78
C ARG A 598 -24.55 -10.53 -27.15
N MET A 599 -24.23 -9.69 -28.13
CA MET A 599 -25.06 -8.58 -28.57
C MET A 599 -25.94 -8.93 -29.78
N ASN A 600 -25.99 -10.18 -30.25
CA ASN A 600 -26.56 -10.54 -31.57
C ASN A 600 -26.29 -9.42 -32.61
N ALA A 601 -25.01 -9.09 -32.78
CA ALA A 601 -24.61 -7.89 -33.48
C ALA A 601 -25.10 -7.91 -34.93
N GLY A 602 -25.61 -6.78 -35.40
CA GLY A 602 -26.09 -6.65 -36.76
C GLY A 602 -25.63 -5.36 -37.41
N ALA A 603 -25.43 -5.43 -38.72
CA ALA A 603 -25.18 -4.30 -39.59
C ALA A 603 -25.80 -4.58 -40.96
N MET A 604 -26.23 -3.51 -41.64
CA MET A 604 -26.63 -3.56 -43.06
C MET A 604 -27.78 -4.54 -43.37
N GLY A 605 -28.64 -4.80 -42.39
CA GLY A 605 -29.80 -5.68 -42.55
C GLY A 605 -29.55 -7.15 -42.22
N ALA A 606 -28.33 -7.51 -41.82
CA ALA A 606 -27.98 -8.86 -41.35
C ALA A 606 -27.62 -8.86 -39.85
N GLN A 607 -27.73 -10.03 -39.21
CA GLN A 607 -27.41 -10.26 -37.79
C GLN A 607 -26.55 -11.51 -37.58
N THR A 608 -25.77 -11.55 -36.50
CA THR A 608 -24.84 -12.66 -36.18
C THR A 608 -25.52 -14.03 -36.30
N PHE A 609 -26.68 -14.22 -35.67
CA PHE A 609 -27.34 -15.52 -35.61
C PHE A 609 -28.09 -15.95 -36.88
N GLU A 610 -28.06 -15.14 -37.95
CA GLU A 610 -28.48 -15.58 -39.29
C GLU A 610 -27.44 -16.50 -39.93
N ASN A 611 -26.17 -16.33 -39.58
CA ASN A 611 -25.07 -17.15 -40.10
C ASN A 611 -24.56 -18.20 -39.10
N VAL A 612 -24.81 -18.06 -37.79
CA VAL A 612 -24.34 -19.03 -36.78
C VAL A 612 -25.07 -20.37 -36.94
N VAL A 613 -24.31 -21.46 -37.02
CA VAL A 613 -24.81 -22.85 -37.02
C VAL A 613 -24.57 -23.59 -35.71
N ARG A 614 -23.49 -23.24 -34.98
CA ARG A 614 -23.14 -23.84 -33.69
C ARG A 614 -22.41 -22.84 -32.80
N VAL A 615 -22.64 -22.92 -31.50
CA VAL A 615 -21.89 -22.18 -30.47
C VAL A 615 -21.30 -23.18 -29.47
N ARG A 616 -20.01 -23.03 -29.18
CA ARG A 616 -19.33 -23.70 -28.06
C ARG A 616 -19.20 -22.73 -26.90
N TYR A 617 -19.57 -23.15 -25.69
CA TYR A 617 -19.52 -22.32 -24.50
C TYR A 617 -19.16 -23.12 -23.26
N LEU A 618 -18.67 -22.43 -22.23
CA LEU A 618 -18.49 -22.94 -20.88
C LEU A 618 -19.64 -22.46 -20.00
N ASP A 619 -20.22 -23.34 -19.19
CA ASP A 619 -21.22 -22.94 -18.20
C ASP A 619 -20.60 -22.22 -17.00
N SER A 620 -21.45 -21.80 -16.05
CA SER A 620 -21.02 -21.15 -14.80
C SER A 620 -20.21 -22.06 -13.86
N GLU A 621 -20.09 -23.35 -14.17
CA GLU A 621 -19.24 -24.32 -13.47
C GLU A 621 -17.93 -24.62 -14.25
N GLY A 622 -17.76 -24.00 -15.41
CA GLY A 622 -16.62 -24.19 -16.29
C GLY A 622 -16.70 -25.47 -17.13
N ASN A 623 -17.86 -26.10 -17.29
CA ASN A 623 -18.01 -27.29 -18.14
C ASN A 623 -18.34 -26.87 -19.59
N GLY A 624 -17.74 -27.56 -20.56
CA GLY A 624 -17.93 -27.26 -21.98
C GLY A 624 -19.17 -27.89 -22.58
N HIS A 625 -19.86 -27.11 -23.42
CA HIS A 625 -21.09 -27.47 -24.12
C HIS A 625 -21.04 -26.98 -25.56
N ASP A 626 -21.73 -27.72 -26.43
CA ASP A 626 -21.98 -27.33 -27.83
C ASP A 626 -23.49 -27.30 -28.04
N LYS A 627 -23.98 -26.23 -28.70
CA LYS A 627 -25.39 -26.11 -29.11
C LYS A 627 -25.49 -25.72 -30.57
N ASP A 628 -26.33 -26.45 -31.30
CA ASP A 628 -26.66 -26.12 -32.68
C ASP A 628 -27.69 -24.98 -32.72
N ARG A 629 -27.77 -24.28 -33.86
CA ARG A 629 -28.60 -23.07 -34.03
C ARG A 629 -30.08 -23.28 -33.69
N SER A 630 -30.63 -24.48 -33.87
CA SER A 630 -32.01 -24.83 -33.53
C SER A 630 -32.31 -24.82 -32.04
N GLU A 631 -31.27 -24.92 -31.20
CA GLU A 631 -31.37 -24.97 -29.73
C GLU A 631 -31.14 -23.60 -29.08
N LEU A 632 -30.90 -22.56 -29.89
CA LEU A 632 -30.54 -21.22 -29.42
C LEU A 632 -31.74 -20.27 -29.48
N GLU A 633 -32.12 -19.76 -28.31
CA GLU A 633 -33.03 -18.64 -28.19
C GLU A 633 -32.26 -17.33 -28.32
N VAL A 634 -32.63 -16.49 -29.29
CA VAL A 634 -31.91 -15.26 -29.64
C VAL A 634 -32.90 -14.12 -29.79
N HIS A 635 -32.59 -12.97 -29.17
CA HIS A 635 -33.42 -11.77 -29.20
C HIS A 635 -32.72 -10.62 -29.93
N TYR A 636 -33.46 -9.54 -30.20
CA TYR A 636 -32.87 -8.34 -30.78
C TYR A 636 -31.81 -7.76 -29.84
N ARG A 637 -30.59 -7.63 -30.36
CA ARG A 637 -29.41 -7.13 -29.63
C ARG A 637 -29.05 -7.88 -28.33
N HIS A 638 -29.55 -9.11 -28.17
CA HIS A 638 -29.43 -9.83 -26.92
C HIS A 638 -29.42 -11.34 -27.12
N PHE A 639 -28.51 -12.04 -26.44
CA PHE A 639 -28.45 -13.50 -26.43
C PHE A 639 -28.44 -14.05 -24.99
N PRO A 640 -29.60 -14.55 -24.48
CA PRO A 640 -29.78 -14.96 -23.08
C PRO A 640 -28.81 -16.03 -22.60
N LEU A 641 -28.42 -16.97 -23.47
CA LEU A 641 -27.53 -18.07 -23.07
C LEU A 641 -26.22 -17.54 -22.48
N LEU A 642 -25.69 -16.45 -23.01
CA LEU A 642 -24.42 -15.91 -22.53
C LEU A 642 -24.57 -15.04 -21.28
N GLU A 643 -25.78 -14.74 -20.79
CA GLU A 643 -25.97 -13.99 -19.55
C GLU A 643 -25.23 -14.61 -18.36
N GLN A 644 -25.23 -15.95 -18.30
CA GLN A 644 -24.63 -16.73 -17.21
C GLN A 644 -23.51 -17.67 -17.68
N ASN A 645 -23.21 -17.68 -18.97
CA ASN A 645 -22.26 -18.62 -19.59
C ASN A 645 -21.23 -17.88 -20.47
N PHE A 646 -20.14 -18.55 -20.80
CA PHE A 646 -18.97 -17.97 -21.44
C PHE A 646 -18.73 -18.58 -22.82
N ALA A 647 -18.90 -17.82 -23.89
CA ALA A 647 -18.63 -18.32 -25.23
C ALA A 647 -17.13 -18.63 -25.44
N VAL A 648 -16.83 -19.70 -26.17
CA VAL A 648 -15.47 -20.12 -26.53
C VAL A 648 -15.24 -19.98 -28.03
N SER A 649 -16.18 -20.43 -28.84
CA SER A 649 -16.14 -20.31 -30.30
C SER A 649 -17.54 -20.36 -30.92
N ALA A 650 -17.64 -19.95 -32.17
CA ALA A 650 -18.85 -20.14 -32.98
C ALA A 650 -18.50 -20.60 -34.39
N THR A 651 -19.39 -21.40 -34.96
CA THR A 651 -19.32 -21.84 -36.35
C THR A 651 -20.34 -21.06 -37.15
N PHE A 652 -19.89 -20.47 -38.26
CA PHE A 652 -20.67 -19.68 -39.20
C PHE A 652 -20.82 -20.42 -40.52
N ARG A 653 -21.98 -20.32 -41.15
CA ARG A 653 -22.24 -20.83 -42.49
C ARG A 653 -22.11 -19.71 -43.51
N GLY A 654 -21.23 -19.92 -44.48
CA GLY A 654 -21.17 -19.15 -45.71
C GLY A 654 -21.86 -19.87 -46.87
N THR A 655 -22.11 -19.14 -47.94
CA THR A 655 -22.69 -19.68 -49.18
C THR A 655 -21.66 -19.58 -50.30
N PRO A 656 -21.36 -20.64 -51.06
CA PRO A 656 -20.46 -20.55 -52.21
C PRO A 656 -20.88 -19.41 -53.15
N ALA A 657 -19.94 -18.51 -53.46
CA ALA A 657 -20.20 -17.34 -54.30
C ALA A 657 -18.95 -16.96 -55.11
N ALA A 658 -19.16 -16.29 -56.24
CA ALA A 658 -18.04 -15.81 -57.06
C ALA A 658 -17.25 -14.73 -56.31
N ARG A 659 -15.92 -14.83 -56.35
CA ARG A 659 -14.99 -13.94 -55.64
C ARG A 659 -15.28 -12.44 -55.85
N GLU A 660 -15.57 -12.06 -57.09
CA GLU A 660 -15.89 -10.68 -57.47
C GLU A 660 -17.14 -10.14 -56.74
N GLN A 661 -18.15 -10.98 -56.54
CA GLN A 661 -19.38 -10.59 -55.83
C GLN A 661 -19.11 -10.35 -54.34
N ILE A 662 -18.27 -11.21 -53.73
CA ILE A 662 -17.86 -11.06 -52.33
C ILE A 662 -17.06 -9.77 -52.15
N GLU A 663 -16.12 -9.49 -53.06
CA GLU A 663 -15.29 -8.28 -53.01
C GLU A 663 -16.11 -7.00 -53.18
N SER A 664 -17.10 -6.99 -54.09
CA SER A 664 -18.02 -5.87 -54.24
C SER A 664 -18.80 -5.59 -52.95
N ARG A 665 -19.35 -6.62 -52.31
CA ARG A 665 -20.13 -6.47 -51.07
C ARG A 665 -19.27 -6.04 -49.87
N LEU A 666 -18.04 -6.52 -49.79
CA LEU A 666 -17.07 -6.06 -48.78
C LEU A 666 -16.78 -4.56 -48.95
N HIS A 667 -16.54 -4.11 -50.17
CA HIS A 667 -16.30 -2.69 -50.47
C HIS A 667 -17.51 -1.83 -50.11
N GLU A 668 -18.72 -2.25 -50.46
CA GLU A 668 -19.96 -1.57 -50.06
C GLU A 668 -20.09 -1.45 -48.53
N SER A 669 -19.75 -2.53 -47.81
CA SER A 669 -19.79 -2.54 -46.34
C SER A 669 -18.81 -1.52 -45.73
N GLN A 670 -17.59 -1.47 -46.25
CA GLN A 670 -16.56 -0.53 -45.80
C GLN A 670 -16.97 0.93 -46.07
N GLU A 671 -17.39 1.25 -47.29
CA GLU A 671 -17.78 2.61 -47.68
C GLU A 671 -18.98 3.12 -46.87
N LYS A 672 -20.00 2.27 -46.66
CA LYS A 672 -21.17 2.64 -45.86
C LYS A 672 -20.81 2.96 -44.42
N ARG A 673 -19.88 2.22 -43.80
CA ARG A 673 -19.39 2.52 -42.46
C ARG A 673 -18.65 3.85 -42.40
N ARG A 674 -17.72 4.07 -43.35
CA ARG A 674 -16.87 5.26 -43.42
C ARG A 674 -17.67 6.57 -43.55
N THR A 675 -18.81 6.50 -44.24
CA THR A 675 -19.64 7.68 -44.56
C THR A 675 -20.73 7.96 -43.53
N THR A 676 -21.17 6.97 -42.76
CA THR A 676 -22.33 7.11 -41.85
C THR A 676 -21.99 7.16 -40.36
N GLN A 677 -20.76 6.81 -39.98
CA GLN A 677 -20.33 6.73 -38.59
C GLN A 677 -19.04 7.54 -38.35
N PRO A 678 -18.87 8.13 -37.16
CA PRO A 678 -17.65 8.87 -36.85
C PRO A 678 -16.44 7.95 -36.75
N ILE A 679 -15.30 8.43 -37.26
CA ILE A 679 -14.00 7.75 -37.15
C ILE A 679 -13.43 7.84 -35.72
N ALA A 680 -13.88 8.83 -34.95
CA ALA A 680 -13.43 9.09 -33.58
C ALA A 680 -13.80 7.96 -32.59
N LYS A 681 -13.08 7.91 -31.47
CA LYS A 681 -13.25 6.93 -30.38
C LYS A 681 -14.68 7.00 -29.83
N SER A 682 -15.47 5.95 -30.03
CA SER A 682 -16.87 5.85 -29.60
C SER A 682 -17.23 4.42 -29.21
N ALA A 683 -18.33 4.25 -28.47
CA ALA A 683 -18.89 2.93 -28.14
C ALA A 683 -19.82 2.38 -29.22
N GLY A 684 -20.11 3.15 -30.27
CA GLY A 684 -21.27 2.94 -31.14
C GLY A 684 -22.41 3.87 -30.75
N CYS A 685 -23.63 3.44 -31.07
CA CYS A 685 -24.86 4.12 -30.64
C CYS A 685 -24.96 4.12 -29.12
N ILE A 686 -25.17 5.30 -28.53
CA ILE A 686 -25.32 5.46 -27.08
C ILE A 686 -26.70 5.06 -26.62
N PHE A 687 -27.74 5.37 -27.40
CA PHE A 687 -29.13 5.10 -27.08
C PHE A 687 -29.77 4.11 -28.05
N LYS A 688 -30.69 3.30 -27.54
CA LYS A 688 -31.60 2.50 -28.37
C LYS A 688 -32.54 3.45 -29.13
N ASN A 689 -33.03 3.02 -30.29
CA ASN A 689 -34.04 3.79 -31.01
C ASN A 689 -35.39 3.71 -30.27
N PRO A 690 -35.99 4.83 -29.85
CA PRO A 690 -37.36 4.83 -29.33
C PRO A 690 -38.37 4.58 -30.46
N GLU A 691 -39.56 4.07 -30.13
CA GLU A 691 -40.60 3.71 -31.11
C GLU A 691 -40.98 4.87 -32.04
N LYS A 692 -40.96 6.10 -31.52
CA LYS A 692 -41.45 7.29 -32.22
C LYS A 692 -40.48 7.80 -33.29
N CYS A 693 -39.18 7.64 -33.12
CA CYS A 693 -38.17 8.13 -34.07
C CYS A 693 -36.78 7.55 -33.78
N PRO A 694 -35.86 7.51 -34.77
CA PRO A 694 -34.48 7.12 -34.51
C PRO A 694 -33.80 8.05 -33.49
N ALA A 695 -33.05 7.50 -32.54
CA ALA A 695 -32.43 8.26 -31.46
C ALA A 695 -31.44 9.32 -31.98
N GLY A 696 -30.66 8.99 -33.01
CA GLY A 696 -29.75 9.95 -33.64
C GLY A 696 -30.46 11.17 -34.22
N LYS A 697 -31.56 10.94 -34.94
CA LYS A 697 -32.38 12.03 -35.49
C LYS A 697 -32.97 12.90 -34.39
N LEU A 698 -33.42 12.28 -33.28
CA LEU A 698 -33.93 13.01 -32.13
C LEU A 698 -32.86 13.94 -31.52
N VAL A 699 -31.65 13.42 -31.28
CA VAL A 699 -30.56 14.23 -30.70
C VAL A 699 -30.14 15.36 -31.65
N ASP A 700 -30.13 15.10 -32.96
CA ASP A 700 -29.85 16.10 -34.00
C ASP A 700 -30.90 17.23 -33.98
N GLU A 701 -32.19 16.90 -33.99
CA GLU A 701 -33.30 17.87 -33.95
C GLU A 701 -33.36 18.66 -32.63
N LEU A 702 -32.86 18.09 -31.53
CA LEU A 702 -32.74 18.77 -30.25
C LEU A 702 -31.58 19.78 -30.21
N GLY A 703 -30.77 19.85 -31.28
CA GLY A 703 -29.63 20.76 -31.41
C GLY A 703 -28.47 20.41 -30.49
N LEU A 704 -28.31 19.13 -30.14
CA LEU A 704 -27.34 18.67 -29.15
C LEU A 704 -26.00 18.23 -29.77
N LYS A 705 -25.85 18.23 -31.10
CA LYS A 705 -24.56 18.00 -31.75
C LYS A 705 -23.52 18.99 -31.22
N ASN A 706 -22.29 18.51 -31.03
CA ASN A 706 -21.17 19.26 -30.45
C ASN A 706 -21.36 19.75 -29.00
N SER A 707 -22.46 19.41 -28.32
CA SER A 707 -22.56 19.61 -26.87
C SER A 707 -21.56 18.70 -26.14
N ALA A 708 -20.98 19.21 -25.06
CA ALA A 708 -19.90 18.54 -24.34
C ALA A 708 -20.03 18.69 -22.82
N VAL A 709 -19.44 17.73 -22.11
CA VAL A 709 -19.11 17.77 -20.68
C VAL A 709 -17.66 17.29 -20.57
N GLY A 710 -16.79 18.07 -19.93
CA GLY A 710 -15.36 17.80 -19.91
C GLY A 710 -14.79 17.60 -21.32
N LYS A 711 -14.30 16.39 -21.61
CA LYS A 711 -13.77 15.98 -22.93
C LYS A 711 -14.67 14.97 -23.66
N ALA A 712 -15.86 14.69 -23.13
CA ALA A 712 -16.90 13.92 -23.80
C ALA A 712 -17.77 14.86 -24.65
N ARG A 713 -18.04 14.51 -25.91
CA ARG A 713 -18.80 15.36 -26.83
C ARG A 713 -19.75 14.56 -27.71
N VAL A 714 -20.94 15.09 -28.00
CA VAL A 714 -21.84 14.54 -29.01
C VAL A 714 -21.25 14.77 -30.41
N SER A 715 -21.12 13.70 -31.19
CA SER A 715 -20.54 13.73 -32.53
C SER A 715 -21.30 14.68 -33.46
N GLU A 716 -20.55 15.44 -34.24
CA GLU A 716 -21.09 16.25 -35.33
C GLU A 716 -21.64 15.39 -36.48
N VAL A 717 -21.05 14.20 -36.69
CA VAL A 717 -21.44 13.27 -37.77
C VAL A 717 -22.79 12.64 -37.47
N HIS A 718 -23.02 12.16 -36.25
CA HIS A 718 -24.23 11.45 -35.87
C HIS A 718 -24.59 11.67 -34.40
N GLY A 719 -25.78 12.24 -34.10
CA GLY A 719 -26.15 12.63 -32.73
C GLY A 719 -26.34 11.48 -31.72
N ASN A 720 -26.31 10.22 -32.15
CA ASN A 720 -26.37 9.07 -31.23
C ASN A 720 -24.98 8.58 -30.82
N PHE A 721 -23.91 9.28 -31.22
CA PHE A 721 -22.54 8.92 -30.90
C PHE A 721 -21.96 9.97 -29.97
N ILE A 722 -21.42 9.54 -28.84
CA ILE A 722 -20.55 10.36 -28.01
C ILE A 722 -19.11 9.95 -28.29
N VAL A 723 -18.26 10.95 -28.48
CA VAL A 723 -16.84 10.78 -28.79
C VAL A 723 -15.98 11.27 -27.63
N ASN A 724 -14.85 10.59 -27.44
CA ASN A 724 -13.79 11.01 -26.52
C ASN A 724 -12.77 11.87 -27.28
N ASP A 725 -12.78 13.19 -27.04
CA ASP A 725 -11.84 14.13 -27.66
C ASP A 725 -10.42 14.06 -27.05
N GLY A 726 -10.19 13.12 -26.12
CA GLY A 726 -8.92 12.91 -25.44
C GLY A 726 -8.98 13.37 -24.00
N GLY A 727 -8.79 12.43 -23.07
CA GLY A 727 -8.80 12.70 -21.63
C GLY A 727 -10.18 12.73 -20.98
N ALA A 728 -11.24 12.28 -21.67
CA ALA A 728 -12.55 12.16 -21.04
C ALA A 728 -12.56 11.06 -19.98
N THR A 729 -13.24 11.33 -18.87
CA THR A 729 -13.54 10.35 -17.83
C THR A 729 -14.85 9.62 -18.11
N ALA A 730 -15.10 8.51 -17.43
CA ALA A 730 -16.41 7.86 -17.49
C ALA A 730 -17.49 8.75 -16.88
N THR A 731 -17.15 9.54 -15.85
CA THR A 731 -18.03 10.54 -15.25
C THR A 731 -18.48 11.59 -16.26
N ASP A 732 -17.57 12.17 -17.04
CA ASP A 732 -17.90 13.12 -18.12
C ASP A 732 -18.91 12.53 -19.12
N MET A 733 -18.68 11.27 -19.50
CA MET A 733 -19.54 10.55 -20.45
C MET A 733 -20.96 10.35 -19.89
N LEU A 734 -21.06 9.95 -18.62
CA LEU A 734 -22.34 9.70 -17.96
C LEU A 734 -23.12 10.98 -17.72
N GLU A 735 -22.45 12.07 -17.34
CA GLU A 735 -23.08 13.39 -17.20
C GLU A 735 -23.65 13.89 -18.53
N LEU A 736 -22.90 13.72 -19.63
CA LEU A 736 -23.39 14.07 -20.96
C LEU A 736 -24.59 13.20 -21.38
N ILE A 737 -24.55 11.90 -21.11
CA ILE A 737 -25.67 10.97 -21.37
C ILE A 737 -26.93 11.43 -20.63
N GLU A 738 -26.83 11.74 -19.34
CA GLU A 738 -27.98 12.19 -18.55
C GLU A 738 -28.51 13.54 -19.02
N ARG A 739 -27.63 14.47 -19.43
CA ARG A 739 -28.04 15.74 -20.03
C ARG A 739 -28.86 15.54 -21.31
N ILE A 740 -28.48 14.60 -22.17
CA ILE A 740 -29.22 14.28 -23.40
C ILE A 740 -30.58 13.67 -23.05
N LYS A 741 -30.63 12.69 -22.14
CA LYS A 741 -31.88 12.05 -21.68
C LYS A 741 -32.84 13.08 -21.11
N GLN A 742 -32.36 13.95 -20.22
CA GLN A 742 -33.17 14.99 -19.59
C GLN A 742 -33.70 15.99 -20.62
N THR A 743 -32.88 16.36 -21.61
CA THR A 743 -33.32 17.26 -22.70
C THR A 743 -34.40 16.61 -23.58
N ALA A 744 -34.23 15.33 -23.96
CA ALA A 744 -35.22 14.59 -24.74
C ALA A 744 -36.56 14.44 -23.99
N ARG A 745 -36.49 14.10 -22.70
CA ARG A 745 -37.67 14.03 -21.82
C ARG A 745 -38.39 15.37 -21.72
N THR A 746 -37.65 16.44 -21.47
CA THR A 746 -38.23 17.77 -21.21
C THR A 746 -38.80 18.42 -22.46
N LYS A 747 -38.10 18.32 -23.60
CA LYS A 747 -38.50 19.01 -24.84
C LYS A 747 -39.43 18.18 -25.73
N ARG A 748 -39.38 16.85 -25.65
CA ARG A 748 -40.09 15.95 -26.58
C ARG A 748 -40.91 14.87 -25.88
N GLY A 749 -40.86 14.77 -24.54
CA GLY A 749 -41.58 13.73 -23.80
C GLY A 749 -41.15 12.32 -24.16
N ILE A 750 -39.89 12.14 -24.58
CA ILE A 750 -39.31 10.85 -24.97
C ILE A 750 -38.28 10.45 -23.92
N GLU A 751 -38.48 9.30 -23.29
CA GLU A 751 -37.46 8.66 -22.45
C GLU A 751 -36.49 7.90 -23.34
N LEU A 752 -35.19 8.20 -23.20
CA LEU A 752 -34.13 7.51 -23.92
C LEU A 752 -33.49 6.45 -23.01
N GLU A 753 -33.37 5.23 -23.53
CA GLU A 753 -32.65 4.13 -22.91
C GLU A 753 -31.25 3.98 -23.50
N THR A 754 -30.25 3.71 -22.66
CA THR A 754 -28.89 3.45 -23.12
C THR A 754 -28.79 2.08 -23.80
N GLU A 755 -28.14 2.05 -24.97
CA GLU A 755 -27.71 0.84 -25.66
C GLU A 755 -26.30 0.41 -25.22
N VAL A 756 -25.45 1.40 -24.89
CA VAL A 756 -24.14 1.17 -24.30
C VAL A 756 -24.28 0.50 -22.93
N GLN A 757 -23.46 -0.53 -22.70
CA GLN A 757 -23.41 -1.23 -21.42
C GLN A 757 -22.56 -0.44 -20.44
N ILE A 758 -23.16 -0.01 -19.33
CA ILE A 758 -22.47 0.74 -18.26
C ILE A 758 -22.13 -0.25 -17.14
N VAL A 759 -20.85 -0.42 -16.84
CA VAL A 759 -20.34 -1.41 -15.87
C VAL A 759 -19.30 -0.81 -14.92
N GLY A 760 -19.00 -1.55 -13.86
CA GLY A 760 -17.98 -1.16 -12.89
C GLY A 760 -18.52 -0.32 -11.73
N GLU A 761 -17.61 0.13 -10.88
CA GLU A 761 -17.90 0.82 -9.62
C GLU A 761 -17.69 2.34 -9.76
N PRO A 762 -18.45 3.16 -9.02
CA PRO A 762 -18.10 4.56 -8.84
C PRO A 762 -16.74 4.70 -8.13
N VAL A 763 -16.16 5.90 -8.22
CA VAL A 763 -14.86 6.27 -7.62
C VAL A 763 -14.91 6.31 -6.10
#